data_AF-A0AB74BYC6-F1
#
_entry.id   AF-A0AB74BYC6-F1
#
_cell.length_a   1.000
_cell.length_b   1.000
_cell.length_c   1.000
_cell.angle_alpha   90.00
_cell.angle_beta   90.00
_cell.angle_gamma   90.00
#
_symmetry.space_group_name_H-M   'P 1'
#
loop_
_entity.id
_entity.type
_entity.pdbx_description
1 polymer ?
#
loop_
_entity_poly.entity_id
_entity_poly.type
_entity_poly.pdbx_seq_one_letter_code
_entity_poly.pdbx_strand_id
1 'polypeptide(L)'
;MSREIERLPQPADKKKMRLIVASCSRTGTLGLHAGLEMLGYTPYHMIDVMFKGRSPHMKVFTEAIIANHNQLSGIKRYETPDLERWVGNYDCLMEIPSYIGSRAMRGYIEDPDVKFIVTERSPEKWVRSIDNTIGEAVKAAHKFPLNILKRFDSELGHFLHLATVMYWAYADGANPGDADSEAALYQNYVEYIRTMKGTLPKDRLLVVKLEEGLGWEQICPFLDLPIPEEKYPRGNEPDKFHRIVADYMEPRVKAAMLNLGAMVLATAGVAGYLGWREAITDEYGLDTSGKFTGSDYQREKLDVYFSETEPQNYVPRAILLDSKSDTRDRICTGPLRTFFHRRNLLFRGYGAGQCWAVGYHTAGAELIDEAMDMVRREAEECECLQGFQIVHSLGGGTGGGMGSLLISRLRDEYPDRVIATFSIFPSRVPDVVVKPYNVTLSMNRLIEDSDATFCIDNQALVDTCTGTLGQCDPSHGNLSRFMAQAMSGVTACFRFPGQLNSDLRKLTTTMVPLSRLHFFTLGVSPLSRQTSESSSVPRITQKLFSSDSIAASVDHRISRSLSCLTIFRGKVSIAEIEAQLDNLRNKRSPDYIEWVPNDIRCTAYLPHDYDMSGTLLINSTSIQNMFSHVSEQFSALYRRKAYINPYTWNGVDEMDFVEAESNMNDLIEEYREHQDGPI
;
A
#
# COMPACT_ATOMS: atom_id res chain seq x y z
N MET A 1 -21.24 -20.31 12.50
CA MET A 1 -20.22 -20.24 11.44
C MET A 1 -19.58 -21.62 11.31
N SER A 2 -19.22 -22.04 10.10
CA SER A 2 -18.44 -23.28 9.90
C SER A 2 -17.05 -23.12 10.52
N ARG A 3 -16.57 -24.14 11.24
CA ARG A 3 -15.25 -24.15 11.90
C ARG A 3 -14.14 -24.14 10.86
N GLU A 4 -13.00 -23.49 11.12
CA GLU A 4 -11.88 -23.45 10.17
C GLU A 4 -11.40 -24.86 9.80
N ILE A 5 -11.50 -25.83 10.72
CA ILE A 5 -11.12 -27.22 10.46
C ILE A 5 -11.99 -27.91 9.41
N GLU A 6 -13.24 -27.48 9.24
CA GLU A 6 -14.16 -28.04 8.24
C GLU A 6 -13.73 -27.64 6.82
N ARG A 7 -13.03 -26.50 6.69
CA ARG A 7 -12.53 -25.96 5.43
C ARG A 7 -11.21 -26.60 4.98
N LEU A 8 -10.55 -27.39 5.83
CA LEU A 8 -9.32 -28.08 5.43
C LEU A 8 -9.59 -29.18 4.41
N PRO A 9 -8.82 -29.22 3.29
CA PRO A 9 -8.93 -30.28 2.32
C PRO A 9 -8.61 -31.62 2.99
N GLN A 10 -9.41 -32.63 2.69
CA GLN A 10 -9.19 -33.98 3.19
C GLN A 10 -8.32 -34.77 2.21
N PRO A 11 -7.26 -35.44 2.69
CA PRO A 11 -6.46 -36.27 1.81
C PRO A 11 -7.21 -37.51 1.37
N ALA A 12 -6.91 -37.96 0.14
CA ALA A 12 -7.49 -39.18 -0.44
C ALA A 12 -7.11 -40.42 0.39
N ASP A 13 -5.85 -40.49 0.82
CA ASP A 13 -5.32 -41.56 1.67
C ASP A 13 -4.94 -40.98 3.03
N LYS A 14 -5.65 -41.41 4.09
CA LYS A 14 -5.32 -41.04 5.46
C LYS A 14 -4.23 -41.95 6.02
N LYS A 15 -3.16 -41.37 6.55
CA LYS A 15 -2.16 -42.11 7.31
C LYS A 15 -2.66 -42.41 8.72
N LYS A 16 -2.36 -43.61 9.22
CA LYS A 16 -2.58 -43.95 10.63
C LYS A 16 -1.52 -43.26 11.48
N MET A 17 -1.94 -42.57 12.54
CA MET A 17 -1.03 -41.98 13.52
C MET A 17 -0.21 -43.10 14.20
N ARG A 18 1.11 -42.92 14.26
CA ARG A 18 2.04 -43.88 14.87
C ARG A 18 2.76 -43.31 16.08
N LEU A 19 3.02 -42.00 16.09
CA LEU A 19 3.84 -41.34 17.10
C LEU A 19 3.28 -39.97 17.48
N ILE A 20 3.20 -39.67 18.77
CA ILE A 20 2.87 -38.32 19.24
C ILE A 20 3.98 -37.81 20.15
N VAL A 21 4.63 -36.73 19.73
CA VAL A 21 5.59 -35.98 20.53
C VAL A 21 4.82 -34.92 21.31
N ALA A 22 4.36 -35.29 22.50
CA ALA A 22 3.54 -34.46 23.40
C ALA A 22 4.38 -33.48 24.22
N SER A 23 5.46 -32.95 23.66
CA SER A 23 6.33 -31.95 24.29
C SER A 23 5.83 -30.52 24.04
N CYS A 24 6.19 -29.57 24.91
CA CYS A 24 6.06 -28.16 24.59
C CYS A 24 7.03 -27.77 23.46
N SER A 25 6.71 -26.70 22.73
CA SER A 25 7.65 -26.11 21.77
C SER A 25 8.97 -25.73 22.43
N ARG A 26 10.05 -25.63 21.64
CA ARG A 26 11.40 -25.24 22.11
C ARG A 26 12.06 -26.22 23.11
N THR A 27 11.68 -27.50 23.03
CA THR A 27 12.26 -28.61 23.80
C THR A 27 13.06 -29.59 22.92
N GLY A 28 13.85 -29.08 21.97
CA GLY A 28 14.70 -29.91 21.09
C GLY A 28 13.96 -30.57 19.91
N THR A 29 12.71 -30.18 19.72
CA THR A 29 11.74 -30.70 18.76
C THR A 29 12.14 -30.53 17.30
N LEU A 30 12.91 -29.50 16.94
CA LEU A 30 13.38 -29.30 15.57
C LEU A 30 14.42 -30.36 15.15
N GLY A 31 15.31 -30.76 16.06
CA GLY A 31 16.23 -31.87 15.82
C GLY A 31 15.46 -33.19 15.71
N LEU A 32 14.47 -33.38 16.59
CA LEU A 32 13.61 -34.55 16.56
C LEU A 32 12.75 -34.64 15.30
N HIS A 33 12.26 -33.51 14.78
CA HIS A 33 11.51 -33.43 13.53
C HIS A 33 12.35 -33.94 12.35
N ALA A 34 13.56 -33.38 12.17
CA ALA A 34 14.48 -33.83 11.13
C ALA A 34 14.90 -35.29 11.32
N GLY A 35 15.10 -35.72 12.57
CA GLY A 35 15.47 -37.09 12.87
C GLY A 35 14.35 -38.09 12.54
N LEU A 36 13.09 -37.75 12.83
CA LEU A 36 11.94 -38.57 12.51
C LEU A 36 11.68 -38.64 11.00
N GLU A 37 11.93 -37.56 10.24
CA GLU A 37 11.90 -37.59 8.77
C GLU A 37 12.95 -38.59 8.23
N MET A 38 14.17 -38.62 8.78
CA MET A 38 15.20 -39.60 8.40
C MET A 38 14.79 -41.04 8.73
N LEU A 39 14.00 -41.25 9.78
CA LEU A 39 13.46 -42.57 10.16
C LEU A 39 12.21 -42.97 9.37
N GLY A 40 11.80 -42.18 8.36
CA GLY A 40 10.67 -42.49 7.50
C GLY A 40 9.30 -42.15 8.10
N TYR A 41 9.26 -41.29 9.12
CA TYR A 41 8.01 -40.66 9.56
C TYR A 41 7.73 -39.41 8.72
N THR A 42 6.46 -39.02 8.73
CA THR A 42 5.97 -37.74 8.23
C THR A 42 5.47 -36.92 9.41
N PRO A 43 6.37 -36.21 10.10
CA PRO A 43 6.01 -35.40 11.26
C PRO A 43 5.29 -34.11 10.88
N TYR A 44 4.26 -33.77 11.65
CA TYR A 44 3.58 -32.49 11.65
C TYR A 44 4.08 -31.64 12.82
N HIS A 45 4.92 -30.66 12.53
CA HIS A 45 5.58 -29.77 13.49
C HIS A 45 5.20 -28.29 13.23
N MET A 46 5.61 -27.37 14.11
CA MET A 46 5.32 -25.93 13.95
C MET A 46 5.84 -25.35 12.63
N ILE A 47 6.95 -25.87 12.11
CA ILE A 47 7.44 -25.49 10.77
C ILE A 47 6.43 -25.86 9.69
N ASP A 48 5.76 -27.01 9.82
CA ASP A 48 4.72 -27.42 8.89
C ASP A 48 3.47 -26.55 9.05
N VAL A 49 3.11 -26.15 10.28
CA VAL A 49 2.02 -25.19 10.53
C VAL A 49 2.31 -23.83 9.88
N MET A 50 3.50 -23.28 10.11
CA MET A 50 3.85 -21.92 9.73
C MET A 50 4.28 -21.79 8.26
N PHE A 51 4.99 -22.78 7.72
CA PHE A 51 5.70 -22.63 6.44
C PHE A 51 5.24 -23.59 5.34
N LYS A 52 4.85 -24.84 5.66
CA LYS A 52 4.35 -25.80 4.64
C LYS A 52 2.83 -25.73 4.44
N GLY A 53 2.08 -25.43 5.49
CA GLY A 53 0.61 -25.44 5.53
C GLY A 53 -0.08 -24.09 5.21
N ARG A 54 0.67 -22.98 5.13
CA ARG A 54 0.18 -21.62 4.84
C ARG A 54 -0.96 -21.16 5.79
N SER A 55 -1.68 -20.09 5.45
CA SER A 55 -2.80 -19.52 6.24
C SER A 55 -3.83 -20.54 6.74
N PRO A 56 -4.26 -21.58 5.99
CA PRO A 56 -5.26 -22.52 6.48
C PRO A 56 -4.84 -23.27 7.75
N HIS A 57 -3.61 -23.79 7.81
CA HIS A 57 -3.14 -24.49 9.01
C HIS A 57 -2.90 -23.53 10.18
N MET A 58 -2.44 -22.30 9.92
CA MET A 58 -2.32 -21.26 10.96
C MET A 58 -3.68 -20.86 11.54
N LYS A 59 -4.71 -20.72 10.72
CA LYS A 59 -6.09 -20.41 11.14
C LYS A 59 -6.69 -21.52 11.99
N VAL A 60 -6.58 -22.77 11.54
CA VAL A 60 -7.07 -23.93 12.29
C VAL A 60 -6.36 -24.07 13.62
N PHE A 61 -5.04 -23.82 13.65
CA PHE A 61 -4.30 -23.86 14.89
C PHE A 61 -4.75 -22.76 15.83
N THR A 62 -4.85 -21.52 15.34
CA THR A 62 -5.34 -20.38 16.12
C THR A 62 -6.73 -20.65 16.70
N GLU A 63 -7.68 -21.16 15.89
CA GLU A 63 -9.01 -21.57 16.34
C GLU A 63 -8.92 -22.61 17.47
N ALA A 64 -8.06 -23.63 17.30
CA ALA A 64 -7.91 -24.71 18.27
C ALA A 64 -7.34 -24.23 19.62
N ILE A 65 -6.35 -23.32 19.59
CA ILE A 65 -5.77 -22.74 20.81
C ILE A 65 -6.83 -21.90 21.54
N ILE A 66 -7.54 -21.02 20.82
CA ILE A 66 -8.59 -20.18 21.39
C ILE A 66 -9.70 -21.04 22.00
N ALA A 67 -10.13 -22.10 21.31
CA ALA A 67 -11.17 -23.01 21.83
C ALA A 67 -10.74 -23.69 23.14
N ASN A 68 -9.45 -24.02 23.29
CA ASN A 68 -8.94 -24.66 24.49
C ASN A 68 -8.80 -23.67 25.66
N HIS A 69 -8.16 -22.53 25.42
CA HIS A 69 -7.74 -21.58 26.45
C HIS A 69 -8.76 -20.47 26.76
N ASN A 70 -9.71 -20.18 25.86
CA ASN A 70 -10.76 -19.18 26.09
C ASN A 70 -12.16 -19.82 26.11
N GLN A 71 -12.69 -20.03 27.32
CA GLN A 71 -14.02 -20.63 27.54
C GLN A 71 -15.18 -19.77 27.03
N LEU A 72 -14.97 -18.45 26.88
CA LEU A 72 -15.97 -17.51 26.39
C LEU A 72 -15.94 -17.35 24.87
N SER A 73 -15.03 -18.04 24.17
CA SER A 73 -14.89 -17.93 22.71
C SER A 73 -16.12 -18.43 21.93
N GLY A 74 -16.94 -19.30 22.53
CA GLY A 74 -18.04 -19.97 21.85
C GLY A 74 -17.62 -21.02 20.82
N ILE A 75 -16.31 -21.31 20.71
CA ILE A 75 -15.75 -22.28 19.75
C ILE A 75 -15.74 -23.67 20.40
N LYS A 76 -16.18 -24.69 19.64
CA LYS A 76 -16.14 -26.09 20.12
C LYS A 76 -14.68 -26.54 20.27
N ARG A 77 -14.33 -27.02 21.47
CA ARG A 77 -13.03 -27.65 21.74
C ARG A 77 -12.78 -28.86 20.84
N TYR A 78 -11.54 -28.97 20.39
CA TYR A 78 -11.13 -30.01 19.46
C TYR A 78 -11.13 -31.39 20.14
N GLU A 79 -11.60 -32.39 19.40
CA GLU A 79 -11.64 -33.79 19.80
C GLU A 79 -10.77 -34.64 18.86
N THR A 80 -10.57 -35.92 19.16
CA THR A 80 -9.71 -36.79 18.33
C THR A 80 -10.11 -36.83 16.85
N PRO A 81 -11.41 -36.89 16.46
CA PRO A 81 -11.81 -36.82 15.06
C PRO A 81 -11.42 -35.50 14.38
N ASP A 82 -11.37 -34.39 15.14
CA ASP A 82 -10.91 -33.11 14.62
C ASP A 82 -9.41 -33.18 14.29
N LEU A 83 -8.59 -33.77 15.18
CA LEU A 83 -7.16 -33.96 14.88
C LEU A 83 -6.93 -34.90 13.70
N GLU A 84 -7.64 -36.02 13.62
CA GLU A 84 -7.55 -36.93 12.47
C GLU A 84 -7.91 -36.25 11.15
N ARG A 85 -8.87 -35.32 11.19
CA ARG A 85 -9.24 -34.48 10.04
C ARG A 85 -8.11 -33.51 9.67
N TRP A 86 -7.47 -32.90 10.67
CA TRP A 86 -6.45 -31.88 10.48
C TRP A 86 -5.11 -32.45 10.01
N VAL A 87 -4.65 -33.54 10.63
CA VAL A 87 -3.32 -34.11 10.40
C VAL A 87 -3.36 -35.44 9.65
N GLY A 88 -4.43 -35.72 8.90
CA GLY A 88 -4.63 -37.00 8.22
C GLY A 88 -3.54 -37.41 7.20
N ASN A 89 -2.67 -36.48 6.78
CA ASN A 89 -1.52 -36.76 5.93
C ASN A 89 -0.25 -37.19 6.68
N TYR A 90 -0.28 -37.12 8.01
CA TYR A 90 0.87 -37.25 8.87
C TYR A 90 0.67 -38.43 9.81
N ASP A 91 1.76 -39.13 10.09
CA ASP A 91 1.80 -40.28 10.99
C ASP A 91 2.59 -39.98 12.28
N CYS A 92 3.07 -38.74 12.42
CA CYS A 92 3.66 -38.23 13.64
C CYS A 92 3.15 -36.81 13.94
N LEU A 93 2.65 -36.56 15.15
CA LEU A 93 2.21 -35.24 15.61
C LEU A 93 3.20 -34.66 16.62
N MET A 94 3.64 -33.42 16.43
CA MET A 94 4.62 -32.79 17.33
C MET A 94 4.14 -31.43 17.83
N GLU A 95 4.31 -31.19 19.13
CA GLU A 95 4.04 -29.92 19.83
C GLU A 95 2.58 -29.46 19.90
N ILE A 96 1.76 -29.72 18.89
CA ILE A 96 0.35 -29.32 18.82
C ILE A 96 -0.43 -29.67 20.10
N PRO A 97 -0.28 -30.87 20.70
CA PRO A 97 -0.99 -31.21 21.93
C PRO A 97 -0.77 -30.26 23.11
N SER A 98 0.40 -29.61 23.16
CA SER A 98 0.73 -28.69 24.24
C SER A 98 -0.11 -27.42 24.24
N TYR A 99 -0.76 -27.10 23.11
CA TYR A 99 -1.61 -25.90 22.99
C TYR A 99 -3.11 -26.21 22.94
N ILE A 100 -3.51 -27.44 22.61
CA ILE A 100 -4.93 -27.81 22.44
C ILE A 100 -5.44 -28.77 23.53
N GLY A 101 -4.56 -29.16 24.44
CA GLY A 101 -4.88 -29.97 25.62
C GLY A 101 -5.06 -31.46 25.34
N SER A 102 -5.19 -32.23 26.43
CA SER A 102 -5.27 -33.70 26.40
C SER A 102 -6.60 -34.23 25.82
N ARG A 103 -7.65 -33.42 25.78
CA ARG A 103 -8.97 -33.83 25.25
C ARG A 103 -8.86 -34.28 23.79
N ALA A 104 -8.13 -33.54 22.98
CA ALA A 104 -7.95 -33.86 21.57
C ALA A 104 -7.18 -35.18 21.37
N MET A 105 -6.32 -35.55 22.33
CA MET A 105 -5.50 -36.76 22.27
C MET A 105 -6.19 -38.04 22.78
N ARG A 106 -7.39 -37.97 23.36
CA ARG A 106 -7.99 -39.10 24.10
C ARG A 106 -8.04 -40.40 23.28
N GLY A 107 -8.52 -40.35 22.04
CA GLY A 107 -8.58 -41.55 21.19
C GLY A 107 -7.20 -42.13 20.85
N TYR A 108 -6.16 -41.30 20.73
CA TYR A 108 -4.79 -41.79 20.51
C TYR A 108 -4.17 -42.40 21.76
N ILE A 109 -4.54 -41.95 22.96
CA ILE A 109 -4.09 -42.54 24.22
C ILE A 109 -4.66 -43.96 24.37
N GLU A 110 -5.92 -44.14 23.94
CA GLU A 110 -6.63 -45.43 23.97
C GLU A 110 -6.15 -46.39 22.86
N ASP A 111 -5.67 -45.88 21.71
CA ASP A 111 -5.12 -46.71 20.63
C ASP A 111 -3.78 -47.35 21.06
N PRO A 112 -3.67 -48.69 21.13
CA PRO A 112 -2.45 -49.37 21.57
C PRO A 112 -1.27 -49.21 20.61
N ASP A 113 -1.50 -48.85 19.35
CA ASP A 113 -0.44 -48.78 18.32
C ASP A 113 0.31 -47.43 18.31
N VAL A 114 -0.17 -46.45 19.07
CA VAL A 114 0.44 -45.11 19.10
C VAL A 114 1.51 -45.03 20.20
N LYS A 115 2.73 -44.62 19.86
CA LYS A 115 3.79 -44.35 20.85
C LYS A 115 3.85 -42.87 21.21
N PHE A 116 4.36 -42.55 22.40
CA PHE A 116 4.48 -41.19 22.91
C PHE A 116 5.90 -40.82 23.29
N ILE A 117 6.32 -39.61 22.93
CA ILE A 117 7.59 -39.02 23.37
C ILE A 117 7.29 -37.71 24.10
N VAL A 118 7.89 -37.51 25.27
CA VAL A 118 7.90 -36.24 26.00
C VAL A 118 9.33 -35.82 26.24
N THR A 119 9.72 -34.72 25.61
CA THR A 119 11.00 -34.05 25.82
C THR A 119 10.82 -32.90 26.82
N GLU A 120 11.72 -32.82 27.79
CA GLU A 120 11.72 -31.76 28.80
C GLU A 120 13.10 -31.13 28.96
N ARG A 121 13.14 -29.93 29.54
CA ARG A 121 14.37 -29.19 29.88
C ARG A 121 14.16 -28.41 31.17
N SER A 122 15.22 -27.80 31.70
CA SER A 122 15.07 -26.89 32.85
C SER A 122 14.03 -25.80 32.54
N PRO A 123 13.02 -25.59 33.41
CA PRO A 123 11.96 -24.60 33.21
C PRO A 123 12.52 -23.19 32.92
N GLU A 124 13.57 -22.78 33.63
CA GLU A 124 14.23 -21.47 33.46
C GLU A 124 14.90 -21.33 32.08
N LYS A 125 15.39 -22.44 31.52
CA LYS A 125 15.92 -22.47 30.15
C LYS A 125 14.81 -22.50 29.11
N TRP A 126 13.66 -23.09 29.45
CA TRP A 126 12.50 -23.12 28.57
C TRP A 126 11.85 -21.74 28.45
N VAL A 127 11.58 -21.05 29.56
CA VAL A 127 11.03 -19.68 29.61
C VAL A 127 11.87 -18.74 28.73
N ARG A 128 13.18 -18.66 28.98
CA ARG A 128 14.10 -17.87 28.16
C ARG A 128 14.06 -18.24 26.68
N SER A 129 13.88 -19.52 26.36
CA SER A 129 13.79 -19.94 24.97
C SER A 129 12.47 -19.56 24.30
N ILE A 130 11.36 -19.47 25.03
CA ILE A 130 10.07 -19.02 24.51
C ILE A 130 10.08 -17.51 24.30
N ASP A 131 10.61 -16.74 25.27
CA ASP A 131 10.72 -15.29 25.17
C ASP A 131 11.62 -14.86 24.02
N ASN A 132 12.80 -15.49 23.87
CA ASN A 132 13.74 -15.18 22.80
C ASN A 132 13.28 -15.64 21.41
N THR A 133 12.11 -16.28 21.28
CA THR A 133 11.57 -16.67 19.97
C THR A 133 10.16 -16.16 19.75
N ILE A 134 9.17 -16.71 20.48
CA ILE A 134 7.76 -16.33 20.31
C ILE A 134 7.56 -14.94 20.94
N GLY A 135 8.16 -14.69 22.10
CA GLY A 135 8.09 -13.38 22.76
C GLY A 135 8.62 -12.24 21.88
N GLU A 136 9.77 -12.42 21.23
CA GLU A 136 10.31 -11.44 20.29
C GLU A 136 9.39 -11.21 19.07
N ALA A 137 8.77 -12.27 18.52
CA ALA A 137 7.77 -12.11 17.45
C ALA A 137 6.55 -11.31 17.91
N VAL A 138 6.06 -11.54 19.13
CA VAL A 138 4.94 -10.78 19.72
C VAL A 138 5.34 -9.33 20.00
N LYS A 139 6.53 -9.07 20.53
CA LYS A 139 7.05 -7.69 20.71
C LYS A 139 7.18 -6.98 19.37
N ALA A 140 7.72 -7.67 18.36
CA ALA A 140 7.85 -7.14 17.00
C ALA A 140 6.48 -6.81 16.39
N ALA A 141 5.46 -7.65 16.61
CA ALA A 141 4.07 -7.41 16.17
C ALA A 141 3.42 -6.13 16.73
N HIS A 142 3.97 -5.57 17.81
CA HIS A 142 3.49 -4.33 18.45
C HIS A 142 4.39 -3.12 18.16
N LYS A 143 5.53 -3.30 17.50
CA LYS A 143 6.46 -2.24 17.14
C LYS A 143 6.40 -1.90 15.65
N PHE A 144 6.71 -0.65 15.31
CA PHE A 144 6.87 -0.21 13.93
C PHE A 144 8.07 -0.94 13.27
N PRO A 145 7.98 -1.39 12.01
CA PRO A 145 6.85 -1.23 11.08
C PRO A 145 5.78 -2.34 11.14
N LEU A 146 6.07 -3.47 11.80
CA LEU A 146 5.26 -4.68 11.76
C LEU A 146 3.86 -4.53 12.40
N ASN A 147 3.71 -3.64 13.38
CA ASN A 147 2.41 -3.32 13.97
C ASN A 147 1.37 -2.81 12.96
N ILE A 148 1.85 -2.20 11.88
CA ILE A 148 1.06 -1.69 10.76
C ILE A 148 1.05 -2.74 9.63
N LEU A 149 2.23 -3.22 9.20
CA LEU A 149 2.35 -4.09 8.02
C LEU A 149 1.58 -5.41 8.15
N LYS A 150 1.37 -5.92 9.38
CA LYS A 150 0.56 -7.13 9.62
C LYS A 150 -0.89 -7.02 9.17
N ARG A 151 -1.37 -5.80 8.88
CA ARG A 151 -2.72 -5.54 8.36
C ARG A 151 -2.79 -5.61 6.83
N PHE A 152 -1.66 -5.63 6.13
CA PHE A 152 -1.57 -5.50 4.66
C PHE A 152 -1.02 -6.75 3.96
N ASP A 153 -0.64 -7.76 4.73
CA ASP A 153 -0.34 -9.09 4.22
C ASP A 153 -1.06 -10.09 5.14
N SER A 154 -2.05 -10.78 4.58
CA SER A 154 -2.90 -11.68 5.36
C SER A 154 -2.11 -12.83 5.98
N GLU A 155 -1.09 -13.36 5.31
CA GLU A 155 -0.23 -14.42 5.86
C GLU A 155 0.61 -13.90 7.03
N LEU A 156 1.20 -12.71 6.91
CA LEU A 156 1.92 -12.00 7.97
C LEU A 156 1.01 -11.70 9.17
N GLY A 157 -0.23 -11.27 8.90
CA GLY A 157 -1.25 -11.05 9.91
C GLY A 157 -1.58 -12.33 10.68
N HIS A 158 -1.86 -13.43 9.97
CA HIS A 158 -2.11 -14.74 10.60
C HIS A 158 -0.89 -15.25 11.37
N PHE A 159 0.32 -15.06 10.85
CA PHE A 159 1.57 -15.47 11.52
C PHE A 159 1.77 -14.74 12.85
N LEU A 160 1.67 -13.41 12.87
CA LEU A 160 1.87 -12.62 14.08
C LEU A 160 0.72 -12.79 15.08
N HIS A 161 -0.51 -12.98 14.59
CA HIS A 161 -1.65 -13.32 15.44
C HIS A 161 -1.48 -14.70 16.08
N LEU A 162 -1.06 -15.71 15.30
CA LEU A 162 -0.77 -17.04 15.82
C LEU A 162 0.33 -17.00 16.88
N ALA A 163 1.42 -16.26 16.64
CA ALA A 163 2.49 -16.09 17.63
C ALA A 163 1.96 -15.48 18.95
N THR A 164 1.06 -14.51 18.86
CA THR A 164 0.40 -13.88 20.02
C THR A 164 -0.44 -14.88 20.79
N VAL A 165 -1.32 -15.62 20.10
CA VAL A 165 -2.21 -16.61 20.72
C VAL A 165 -1.41 -17.79 21.32
N MET A 166 -0.33 -18.21 20.67
CA MET A 166 0.59 -19.22 21.19
C MET A 166 1.28 -18.75 22.47
N TYR A 167 1.75 -17.51 22.52
CA TYR A 167 2.38 -16.96 23.73
C TYR A 167 1.38 -16.89 24.87
N TRP A 168 0.18 -16.35 24.61
CA TRP A 168 -0.91 -16.28 25.58
C TRP A 168 -1.34 -17.64 26.12
N ALA A 169 -1.30 -18.70 25.30
CA ALA A 169 -1.64 -20.04 25.74
C ALA A 169 -0.73 -20.58 26.86
N TYR A 170 0.54 -20.15 26.88
CA TYR A 170 1.48 -20.50 27.94
C TYR A 170 1.59 -19.46 29.05
N ALA A 171 1.34 -18.18 28.73
CA ALA A 171 1.50 -17.06 29.64
C ALA A 171 0.17 -16.58 30.27
N ASP A 172 -0.90 -17.38 30.19
CA ASP A 172 -2.24 -17.04 30.70
C ASP A 172 -2.78 -15.69 30.19
N GLY A 173 -2.51 -15.37 28.92
CA GLY A 173 -2.91 -14.11 28.30
C GLY A 173 -1.98 -12.91 28.56
N ALA A 174 -0.93 -13.07 29.37
CA ALA A 174 0.07 -12.03 29.57
C ALA A 174 0.95 -11.82 28.33
N ASN A 175 1.38 -10.58 28.10
CA ASN A 175 2.32 -10.24 27.02
C ASN A 175 3.77 -10.37 27.48
N PRO A 176 4.71 -10.53 26.53
CA PRO A 176 6.13 -10.61 26.86
C PRO A 176 6.62 -9.34 27.56
N GLY A 177 7.16 -9.50 28.76
CA GLY A 177 7.65 -8.40 29.59
C GLY A 177 6.64 -7.87 30.62
N ASP A 178 5.41 -8.39 30.64
CA ASP A 178 4.48 -8.15 31.75
C ASP A 178 5.01 -8.83 33.03
N ALA A 179 4.74 -8.23 34.19
CA ALA A 179 5.30 -8.68 35.47
C ALA A 179 5.05 -10.16 35.80
N ASP A 180 3.90 -10.69 35.36
CA ASP A 180 3.47 -12.06 35.65
C ASP A 180 3.77 -13.05 34.51
N SER A 181 4.29 -12.59 33.36
CA SER A 181 4.46 -13.42 32.15
C SER A 181 5.44 -14.58 32.35
N GLU A 182 6.64 -14.31 32.88
CA GLU A 182 7.66 -15.34 33.13
C GLU A 182 7.18 -16.37 34.17
N ALA A 183 6.46 -15.91 35.20
CA ALA A 183 5.92 -16.78 36.24
C ALA A 183 4.84 -17.72 35.68
N ALA A 184 3.93 -17.20 34.85
CA ALA A 184 2.92 -18.00 34.18
C ALA A 184 3.55 -19.05 33.25
N LEU A 185 4.50 -18.63 32.39
CA LEU A 185 5.25 -19.54 31.52
C LEU A 185 5.90 -20.69 32.32
N TYR A 186 6.57 -20.35 33.43
CA TYR A 186 7.22 -21.34 34.29
C TYR A 186 6.23 -22.37 34.83
N GLN A 187 5.15 -21.90 35.46
CA GLN A 187 4.19 -22.76 36.12
C GLN A 187 3.45 -23.65 35.13
N ASN A 188 2.99 -23.08 34.01
CA ASN A 188 2.26 -23.81 32.99
C ASN A 188 3.12 -24.87 32.30
N TYR A 189 4.40 -24.61 32.09
CA TYR A 189 5.34 -25.61 31.57
C TYR A 189 5.48 -26.81 32.53
N VAL A 190 5.75 -26.53 33.81
CA VAL A 190 5.92 -27.58 34.83
C VAL A 190 4.65 -28.42 34.97
N GLU A 191 3.49 -27.76 35.00
CA GLU A 191 2.20 -28.44 35.13
C GLU A 191 1.86 -29.27 33.90
N TYR A 192 2.13 -28.77 32.69
CA TYR A 192 1.90 -29.52 31.47
C TYR A 192 2.74 -30.81 31.42
N ILE A 193 4.05 -30.71 31.69
CA ILE A 193 4.95 -31.88 31.67
C ILE A 193 4.54 -32.90 32.73
N ARG A 194 4.18 -32.45 33.94
CA ARG A 194 3.64 -33.31 35.01
C ARG A 194 2.38 -34.04 34.55
N THR A 195 1.45 -33.30 33.94
CA THR A 195 0.17 -33.85 33.46
C THR A 195 0.38 -34.89 32.37
N MET A 196 1.27 -34.63 31.39
CA MET A 196 1.57 -35.60 30.32
C MET A 196 2.17 -36.88 30.87
N LYS A 197 3.14 -36.79 31.79
CA LYS A 197 3.75 -37.97 32.42
C LYS A 197 2.77 -38.79 33.26
N GLY A 198 1.77 -38.14 33.85
CA GLY A 198 0.72 -38.80 34.64
C GLY A 198 -0.39 -39.43 33.80
N THR A 199 -0.69 -38.84 32.63
CA THR A 199 -1.83 -39.24 31.80
C THR A 199 -1.46 -40.26 30.73
N LEU A 200 -0.23 -40.21 30.20
CA LEU A 200 0.19 -41.07 29.09
C LEU A 200 0.57 -42.50 29.55
N PRO A 201 0.33 -43.54 28.73
CA PRO A 201 0.63 -44.93 29.07
C PRO A 201 2.15 -45.18 29.22
N LYS A 202 2.59 -45.63 30.41
CA LYS A 202 4.01 -45.76 30.74
C LYS A 202 4.76 -46.78 29.89
N ASP A 203 4.08 -47.81 29.43
CA ASP A 203 4.59 -48.87 28.56
C ASP A 203 4.87 -48.39 27.12
N ARG A 204 4.27 -47.26 26.71
CA ARG A 204 4.43 -46.65 25.38
C ARG A 204 4.89 -45.19 25.44
N LEU A 205 5.53 -44.80 26.53
CA LEU A 205 6.01 -43.44 26.76
C LEU A 205 7.53 -43.40 26.94
N LEU A 206 8.20 -42.64 26.08
CA LEU A 206 9.60 -42.24 26.26
C LEU A 206 9.67 -40.82 26.81
N VAL A 207 10.32 -40.65 27.96
CA VAL A 207 10.62 -39.34 28.54
C VAL A 207 12.11 -39.06 28.36
N VAL A 208 12.45 -37.92 27.75
CA VAL A 208 13.84 -37.50 27.55
C VAL A 208 14.08 -36.11 28.12
N LYS A 209 15.08 -35.98 28.98
CA LYS A 209 15.60 -34.67 29.41
C LYS A 209 16.69 -34.23 28.45
N LEU A 210 16.56 -33.04 27.87
CA LEU A 210 17.54 -32.53 26.90
C LEU A 210 18.94 -32.38 27.51
N GLU A 211 19.03 -32.11 28.81
CA GLU A 211 20.30 -32.05 29.55
C GLU A 211 21.02 -33.40 29.62
N GLU A 212 20.30 -34.51 29.49
CA GLU A 212 20.84 -35.88 29.46
C GLU A 212 21.20 -36.32 28.03
N GLY A 213 20.99 -35.44 27.05
CA GLY A 213 21.18 -35.70 25.62
C GLY A 213 19.91 -36.19 24.94
N LEU A 214 19.73 -35.80 23.68
CA LEU A 214 18.70 -36.31 22.76
C LEU A 214 19.41 -36.82 21.50
N GLY A 215 19.24 -38.11 21.17
CA GLY A 215 19.96 -38.75 20.08
C GLY A 215 19.36 -40.09 19.64
N TRP A 216 20.00 -40.74 18.65
CA TRP A 216 19.52 -42.00 18.08
C TRP A 216 19.45 -43.12 19.10
N GLU A 217 20.37 -43.15 20.05
CA GLU A 217 20.50 -44.18 21.07
C GLU A 217 19.29 -44.25 22.01
N GLN A 218 18.53 -43.16 22.12
CA GLN A 218 17.30 -43.11 22.92
C GLN A 218 16.06 -43.32 22.06
N ILE A 219 16.04 -42.74 20.85
CA ILE A 219 14.86 -42.69 19.99
C ILE A 219 14.66 -44.02 19.24
N CYS A 220 15.71 -44.53 18.59
CA CYS A 220 15.59 -45.71 17.72
C CYS A 220 15.21 -46.99 18.48
N PRO A 221 15.81 -47.32 19.65
CA PRO A 221 15.39 -48.50 20.41
C PRO A 221 13.93 -48.43 20.87
N PHE A 222 13.45 -47.24 21.26
CA PHE A 222 12.06 -47.07 21.67
C PHE A 222 11.07 -47.23 20.50
N LEU A 223 11.46 -46.81 19.31
CA LEU A 223 10.64 -46.94 18.10
C LEU A 223 10.78 -48.30 17.41
N ASP A 224 11.60 -49.20 17.94
CA ASP A 224 11.94 -50.51 17.32
C ASP A 224 12.58 -50.35 15.92
N LEU A 225 13.44 -49.34 15.76
CA LEU A 225 14.13 -49.03 14.50
C LEU A 225 15.66 -49.16 14.65
N PRO A 226 16.38 -49.48 13.56
CA PRO A 226 17.84 -49.45 13.57
C PRO A 226 18.37 -48.03 13.75
N ILE A 227 19.54 -47.90 14.39
CA ILE A 227 20.25 -46.62 14.52
C ILE A 227 20.88 -46.28 13.15
N PRO A 228 20.59 -45.10 12.57
CA PRO A 228 21.22 -44.65 11.32
C PRO A 228 22.73 -44.43 11.46
N GLU A 229 23.47 -44.53 10.35
CA GLU A 229 24.91 -44.21 10.31
C GLU A 229 25.16 -42.70 10.39
N GLU A 230 24.22 -41.88 9.92
CA GLU A 230 24.29 -40.44 9.97
C GLU A 230 24.20 -39.91 11.40
N LYS A 231 24.93 -38.83 11.68
CA LYS A 231 24.84 -38.16 12.98
C LYS A 231 23.44 -37.59 13.22
N TYR A 232 22.96 -37.70 14.46
CA TYR A 232 21.68 -37.13 14.85
C TYR A 232 21.59 -35.63 14.51
N PRO A 233 20.53 -35.16 13.82
CA PRO A 233 20.41 -33.78 13.41
C PRO A 233 20.25 -32.86 14.62
N ARG A 234 21.25 -32.01 14.87
CA ARG A 234 21.17 -30.97 15.90
C ARG A 234 20.41 -29.76 15.37
N GLY A 235 19.12 -29.69 15.68
CA GLY A 235 18.24 -28.61 15.21
C GLY A 235 18.26 -27.32 16.03
N ASN A 236 19.11 -27.20 17.05
CA ASN A 236 18.98 -26.16 18.08
C ASN A 236 19.97 -24.98 17.94
N GLU A 237 20.41 -24.65 16.73
CA GLU A 237 21.07 -23.36 16.50
C GLU A 237 19.98 -22.28 16.38
N PRO A 238 19.89 -21.32 17.33
CA PRO A 238 18.94 -20.22 17.25
C PRO A 238 18.99 -19.50 15.90
N ASP A 239 20.18 -19.39 15.31
CA ASP A 239 20.44 -18.76 14.02
C ASP A 239 19.67 -19.43 12.88
N LYS A 240 19.49 -20.75 12.91
CA LYS A 240 18.77 -21.48 11.84
C LYS A 240 17.29 -21.13 11.84
N PHE A 241 16.68 -20.97 13.02
CA PHE A 241 15.28 -20.54 13.13
C PHE A 241 15.12 -19.08 12.71
N HIS A 242 16.00 -18.19 13.16
CA HIS A 242 15.98 -16.78 12.77
C HIS A 242 16.13 -16.61 11.25
N ARG A 243 16.99 -17.40 10.59
CA ARG A 243 17.12 -17.41 9.13
C ARG A 243 15.85 -17.87 8.43
N ILE A 244 15.24 -18.99 8.85
CA ILE A 244 13.99 -19.49 8.26
C ILE A 244 12.88 -18.44 8.38
N VAL A 245 12.76 -17.81 9.55
CA VAL A 245 11.79 -16.73 9.77
C VAL A 245 12.13 -15.53 8.89
N ALA A 246 13.38 -15.08 8.85
CA ALA A 246 13.80 -13.94 8.02
C ALA A 246 13.54 -14.19 6.52
N ASP A 247 13.94 -15.33 5.97
CA ASP A 247 13.75 -15.69 4.57
C ASP A 247 12.26 -15.74 4.17
N TYR A 248 11.40 -16.18 5.11
CA TYR A 248 9.95 -16.20 4.89
C TYR A 248 9.31 -14.82 5.04
N MET A 249 9.78 -14.04 6.00
CA MET A 249 9.18 -12.76 6.40
C MET A 249 9.64 -11.60 5.53
N GLU A 250 10.92 -11.55 5.13
CA GLU A 250 11.49 -10.42 4.42
C GLU A 250 10.76 -10.11 3.09
N PRO A 251 10.42 -11.10 2.23
CA PRO A 251 9.65 -10.85 1.02
C PRO A 251 8.24 -10.34 1.31
N ARG A 252 7.61 -10.80 2.40
CA ARG A 252 6.25 -10.42 2.80
C ARG A 252 6.20 -9.07 3.48
N VAL A 253 7.21 -8.72 4.26
CA VAL A 253 7.40 -7.38 4.81
C VAL A 253 7.62 -6.40 3.65
N LYS A 254 8.43 -6.78 2.64
CA LYS A 254 8.58 -6.01 1.40
C LYS A 254 7.27 -5.92 0.60
N ALA A 255 6.51 -7.00 0.46
CA ALA A 255 5.22 -7.01 -0.23
C ALA A 255 4.15 -6.18 0.53
N ALA A 256 4.05 -6.31 1.84
CA ALA A 256 3.20 -5.49 2.71
C ALA A 256 3.61 -4.00 2.67
N MET A 257 4.89 -3.71 2.46
CA MET A 257 5.39 -2.35 2.19
C MET A 257 5.07 -1.88 0.76
N LEU A 258 4.79 -2.79 -0.18
CA LEU A 258 4.50 -2.51 -1.59
C LEU A 258 2.99 -2.43 -1.90
N ASN A 259 2.13 -3.12 -1.14
CA ASN A 259 0.65 -3.17 -1.30
C ASN A 259 -0.08 -1.96 -0.69
N LEU A 260 0.55 -0.80 -0.79
CA LEU A 260 0.04 0.47 -0.30
C LEU A 260 -0.95 0.99 -1.39
N GLY A 261 -2.25 1.12 -1.12
CA GLY A 261 -3.28 1.51 -2.10
C GLY A 261 -3.60 3.01 -2.09
N ALA A 262 -3.69 3.66 -3.25
CA ALA A 262 -3.94 5.10 -3.38
C ALA A 262 -5.37 5.34 -3.87
N MET A 263 -6.16 6.14 -3.14
CA MET A 263 -7.55 6.45 -3.51
C MET A 263 -7.63 7.73 -4.34
N VAL A 264 -8.38 7.73 -5.46
CA VAL A 264 -8.55 8.93 -6.30
C VAL A 264 -9.93 9.58 -6.04
N LEU A 265 -9.94 10.82 -5.57
CA LEU A 265 -11.12 11.66 -5.39
C LEU A 265 -11.19 12.70 -6.52
N ALA A 266 -12.15 12.60 -7.42
CA ALA A 266 -12.32 13.58 -8.50
C ALA A 266 -13.44 14.57 -8.15
N THR A 267 -13.07 15.79 -7.77
CA THR A 267 -13.98 16.94 -7.57
C THR A 267 -13.93 17.84 -8.79
N ALA A 268 -14.98 17.82 -9.63
CA ALA A 268 -15.10 18.60 -10.87
C ALA A 268 -14.01 18.40 -11.97
N GLY A 269 -13.01 17.55 -11.73
CA GLY A 269 -12.04 17.05 -12.72
C GLY A 269 -12.50 15.78 -13.45
N VAL A 270 -13.80 15.47 -13.44
CA VAL A 270 -14.34 14.18 -13.90
C VAL A 270 -13.91 13.86 -15.33
N ALA A 271 -13.88 14.83 -16.25
CA ALA A 271 -13.40 14.57 -17.62
C ALA A 271 -11.92 14.19 -17.68
N GLY A 272 -11.06 14.87 -16.90
CA GLY A 272 -9.64 14.55 -16.78
C GLY A 272 -9.40 13.19 -16.14
N TYR A 273 -10.14 12.89 -15.06
CA TYR A 273 -10.14 11.57 -14.42
C TYR A 273 -10.64 10.48 -15.37
N LEU A 274 -11.73 10.71 -16.10
CA LEU A 274 -12.30 9.73 -17.04
C LEU A 274 -11.33 9.42 -18.20
N GLY A 275 -10.57 10.41 -18.66
CA GLY A 275 -9.51 10.24 -19.65
C GLY A 275 -8.29 9.50 -19.08
N TRP A 276 -7.83 9.88 -17.87
CA TRP A 276 -6.77 9.15 -17.18
C TRP A 276 -7.16 7.68 -16.94
N ARG A 277 -8.39 7.45 -16.50
CA ARG A 277 -8.98 6.14 -16.30
C ARG A 277 -8.96 5.31 -17.58
N GLU A 278 -9.30 5.89 -18.73
CA GLU A 278 -9.22 5.20 -20.03
C GLU A 278 -7.78 4.79 -20.35
N ALA A 279 -6.80 5.67 -20.10
CA ALA A 279 -5.39 5.36 -20.30
C ALA A 279 -4.90 4.22 -19.38
N ILE A 280 -5.27 4.20 -18.10
CA ILE A 280 -4.85 3.12 -17.19
C ILE A 280 -5.59 1.80 -17.45
N THR A 281 -6.86 1.82 -17.88
CA THR A 281 -7.59 0.59 -18.20
C THR A 281 -6.99 -0.09 -19.42
N ASP A 282 -6.63 0.70 -20.44
CA ASP A 282 -5.88 0.21 -21.60
C ASP A 282 -4.54 -0.41 -21.17
N GLU A 283 -3.82 0.24 -20.26
CA GLU A 283 -2.51 -0.21 -19.78
C GLU A 283 -2.53 -1.45 -18.92
N TYR A 284 -3.64 -1.75 -18.25
CA TYR A 284 -3.82 -2.97 -17.46
C TYR A 284 -4.54 -4.07 -18.25
N GLY A 285 -5.06 -3.78 -19.44
CA GLY A 285 -5.88 -4.73 -20.20
C GLY A 285 -7.25 -4.98 -19.55
N LEU A 286 -7.85 -3.93 -18.97
CA LEU A 286 -9.22 -3.95 -18.44
C LEU A 286 -10.19 -3.52 -19.53
N ASP A 287 -11.27 -4.29 -19.71
CA ASP A 287 -12.36 -3.86 -20.59
C ASP A 287 -13.27 -2.81 -19.92
N THR A 288 -14.20 -2.23 -20.69
CA THR A 288 -15.17 -1.23 -20.19
C THR A 288 -16.11 -1.75 -19.11
N SER A 289 -16.17 -3.08 -18.89
CA SER A 289 -16.96 -3.71 -17.85
C SER A 289 -16.18 -3.98 -16.56
N GLY A 290 -14.85 -3.87 -16.59
CA GLY A 290 -13.96 -4.17 -15.45
C GLY A 290 -13.27 -5.51 -15.54
N LYS A 291 -13.47 -6.27 -16.63
CA LYS A 291 -12.90 -7.61 -16.78
C LYS A 291 -11.43 -7.55 -17.16
N PHE A 292 -10.60 -8.29 -16.44
CA PHE A 292 -9.17 -8.35 -16.66
C PHE A 292 -8.79 -9.35 -17.76
N THR A 293 -8.02 -8.86 -18.74
CA THR A 293 -7.46 -9.65 -19.85
C THR A 293 -5.94 -9.51 -19.99
N GLY A 294 -5.30 -8.83 -19.04
CA GLY A 294 -3.87 -8.54 -19.05
C GLY A 294 -2.97 -9.70 -18.58
N SER A 295 -1.67 -9.42 -18.52
CA SER A 295 -0.60 -10.31 -18.08
C SER A 295 -0.38 -10.30 -16.56
N ASP A 296 0.31 -11.31 -16.01
CA ASP A 296 0.59 -11.39 -14.57
C ASP A 296 1.39 -10.18 -14.03
N TYR A 297 2.30 -9.60 -14.84
CA TYR A 297 3.04 -8.38 -14.48
C TYR A 297 2.12 -7.17 -14.26
N GLN A 298 1.06 -7.04 -15.06
CA GLN A 298 0.05 -5.99 -14.90
C GLN A 298 -0.86 -6.24 -13.70
N ARG A 299 -1.02 -7.51 -13.31
CA ARG A 299 -1.87 -7.89 -12.19
C ARG A 299 -1.25 -7.57 -10.82
N GLU A 300 0.09 -7.57 -10.74
CA GLU A 300 0.83 -7.49 -9.47
C GLU A 300 0.49 -6.29 -8.58
N LYS A 301 0.18 -5.13 -9.19
CA LYS A 301 -0.18 -3.88 -8.47
C LYS A 301 -1.51 -3.27 -8.93
N LEU A 302 -2.40 -4.12 -9.46
CA LEU A 302 -3.70 -3.68 -9.94
C LEU A 302 -4.61 -3.19 -8.80
N ASP A 303 -4.42 -3.77 -7.62
CA ASP A 303 -5.13 -3.49 -6.36
C ASP A 303 -4.91 -2.07 -5.80
N VAL A 304 -3.86 -1.37 -6.25
CA VAL A 304 -3.52 0.00 -5.81
C VAL A 304 -4.65 0.98 -6.13
N TYR A 305 -5.21 0.90 -7.34
CA TYR A 305 -6.27 1.80 -7.84
C TYR A 305 -7.60 1.10 -8.09
N PHE A 306 -7.61 -0.23 -8.10
CA PHE A 306 -8.80 -1.03 -8.35
C PHE A 306 -9.08 -1.97 -7.18
N SER A 307 -10.36 -2.31 -7.00
CA SER A 307 -10.84 -3.29 -6.05
C SER A 307 -11.40 -4.48 -6.82
N GLU A 308 -11.05 -5.70 -6.42
CA GLU A 308 -11.63 -6.91 -7.01
C GLU A 308 -12.98 -7.18 -6.35
N THR A 309 -14.06 -7.13 -7.12
CA THR A 309 -15.43 -7.34 -6.61
C THR A 309 -15.90 -8.77 -6.85
N GLU A 310 -15.61 -9.30 -8.03
CA GLU A 310 -15.81 -10.69 -8.43
C GLU A 310 -14.50 -11.19 -9.06
N PRO A 311 -14.25 -12.51 -9.12
CA PRO A 311 -13.04 -13.03 -9.72
C PRO A 311 -12.81 -12.49 -11.14
N GLN A 312 -11.67 -11.82 -11.36
CA GLN A 312 -11.31 -11.12 -12.59
C GLN A 312 -12.12 -9.85 -12.94
N ASN A 313 -12.96 -9.35 -12.04
CA ASN A 313 -13.72 -8.12 -12.23
C ASN A 313 -13.25 -7.02 -11.26
N TYR A 314 -12.70 -5.95 -11.82
CA TYR A 314 -12.05 -4.87 -11.09
C TYR A 314 -12.81 -3.56 -11.25
N VAL A 315 -13.09 -2.92 -10.11
CA VAL A 315 -13.81 -1.65 -10.02
C VAL A 315 -12.86 -0.58 -9.45
N PRO A 316 -12.76 0.63 -10.05
CA PRO A 316 -11.84 1.65 -9.58
C PRO A 316 -12.22 2.16 -8.19
N ARG A 317 -11.21 2.34 -7.33
CA ARG A 317 -11.29 3.00 -6.03
C ARG A 317 -11.36 4.51 -6.22
N ALA A 318 -12.50 4.96 -6.74
CA ALA A 318 -12.72 6.34 -7.09
C ALA A 318 -14.08 6.86 -6.66
N ILE A 319 -14.05 8.07 -6.12
CA ILE A 319 -15.24 8.81 -5.71
C ILE A 319 -15.37 10.00 -6.64
N LEU A 320 -16.53 10.09 -7.29
CA LEU A 320 -16.86 11.12 -8.27
C LEU A 320 -17.85 12.10 -7.64
N LEU A 321 -17.37 13.34 -7.45
CA LEU A 321 -18.12 14.41 -6.82
C LEU A 321 -18.32 15.54 -7.85
N ASP A 322 -19.58 15.82 -8.19
CA ASP A 322 -19.90 17.02 -8.95
C ASP A 322 -21.29 17.56 -8.58
N SER A 323 -21.37 18.88 -8.59
CA SER A 323 -22.59 19.64 -8.50
C SER A 323 -23.53 19.46 -9.70
N LYS A 324 -23.02 19.11 -10.89
CA LYS A 324 -23.81 18.95 -12.13
C LYS A 324 -24.20 17.49 -12.43
N SER A 325 -25.49 17.24 -12.65
CA SER A 325 -26.02 15.89 -12.92
C SER A 325 -25.70 15.34 -14.31
N ASP A 326 -25.40 16.18 -15.30
CA ASP A 326 -25.18 15.75 -16.70
C ASP A 326 -24.07 14.69 -16.83
N THR A 327 -23.01 14.85 -16.04
CA THR A 327 -21.88 13.92 -16.01
C THR A 327 -22.30 12.55 -15.46
N ARG A 328 -23.13 12.54 -14.41
CA ARG A 328 -23.68 11.31 -13.83
C ARG A 328 -24.51 10.56 -14.86
N ASP A 329 -25.37 11.27 -15.58
CA ASP A 329 -26.30 10.65 -16.51
C ASP A 329 -25.54 10.04 -17.70
N ARG A 330 -24.46 10.68 -18.18
CA ARG A 330 -23.55 10.10 -19.18
C ARG A 330 -22.85 8.83 -18.68
N ILE A 331 -22.44 8.78 -17.42
CA ILE A 331 -21.81 7.58 -16.83
C ILE A 331 -22.85 6.45 -16.67
N CYS A 332 -24.05 6.77 -16.18
CA CYS A 332 -25.09 5.79 -15.89
C CYS A 332 -25.76 5.21 -17.15
N THR A 333 -25.85 6.00 -18.22
CA THR A 333 -26.43 5.56 -19.52
C THR A 333 -25.39 5.04 -20.50
N GLY A 334 -24.12 5.39 -20.30
CA GLY A 334 -23.01 5.02 -21.17
C GLY A 334 -22.47 3.60 -20.98
N PRO A 335 -21.39 3.26 -21.70
CA PRO A 335 -20.75 1.94 -21.62
C PRO A 335 -20.14 1.66 -20.24
N LEU A 336 -19.91 2.69 -19.43
CA LEU A 336 -19.26 2.64 -18.12
C LEU A 336 -20.22 2.37 -16.95
N ARG A 337 -21.49 2.07 -17.23
CA ARG A 337 -22.55 1.93 -16.21
C ARG A 337 -22.28 0.88 -15.13
N THR A 338 -21.51 -0.15 -15.45
CA THR A 338 -21.13 -1.26 -14.55
C THR A 338 -19.74 -1.07 -13.97
N PHE A 339 -18.96 -0.14 -14.51
CA PHE A 339 -17.56 0.02 -14.17
C PHE A 339 -17.37 0.72 -12.83
N PHE A 340 -18.23 1.67 -12.47
CA PHE A 340 -18.15 2.38 -11.18
C PHE A 340 -19.14 1.82 -10.16
N HIS A 341 -18.73 1.78 -8.89
CA HIS A 341 -19.67 1.61 -7.80
C HIS A 341 -20.67 2.78 -7.78
N ARG A 342 -21.96 2.48 -7.96
CA ARG A 342 -23.03 3.50 -7.93
C ARG A 342 -23.05 4.29 -6.63
N ARG A 343 -22.64 3.66 -5.52
CA ARG A 343 -22.51 4.28 -4.19
C ARG A 343 -21.37 5.31 -4.09
N ASN A 344 -20.49 5.37 -5.09
CA ASN A 344 -19.34 6.29 -5.15
C ASN A 344 -19.58 7.48 -6.10
N LEU A 345 -20.82 7.64 -6.55
CA LEU A 345 -21.26 8.75 -7.42
C LEU A 345 -22.13 9.71 -6.61
N LEU A 346 -21.60 10.88 -6.24
CA LEU A 346 -22.36 11.90 -5.53
C LEU A 346 -22.58 13.11 -6.44
N PHE A 347 -23.85 13.28 -6.83
CA PHE A 347 -24.29 14.37 -7.70
C PHE A 347 -25.65 14.90 -7.27
N ARG A 348 -25.77 16.21 -7.04
CA ARG A 348 -27.00 16.82 -6.51
C ARG A 348 -27.71 17.85 -7.40
N GLY A 349 -27.18 18.13 -8.59
CA GLY A 349 -27.89 18.88 -9.65
C GLY A 349 -27.98 20.39 -9.44
N TYR A 350 -27.44 20.95 -8.36
CA TYR A 350 -27.28 22.40 -8.14
C TYR A 350 -25.80 22.78 -8.19
N GLY A 351 -25.42 23.64 -9.15
CA GLY A 351 -24.05 24.09 -9.39
C GLY A 351 -23.55 25.14 -8.41
N ALA A 352 -22.25 25.14 -8.08
CA ALA A 352 -21.62 26.20 -7.27
C ALA A 352 -21.46 27.56 -7.98
N GLY A 353 -22.14 27.78 -9.12
CA GLY A 353 -22.22 29.08 -9.79
C GLY A 353 -20.88 29.74 -10.18
N GLN A 354 -19.81 28.97 -10.37
CA GLN A 354 -18.43 29.48 -10.59
C GLN A 354 -17.87 30.34 -9.43
N CYS A 355 -18.44 30.24 -8.23
CA CYS A 355 -17.99 30.96 -7.04
C CYS A 355 -17.36 29.99 -6.05
N TRP A 356 -16.09 30.24 -5.67
CA TRP A 356 -15.39 29.42 -4.67
C TRP A 356 -16.10 29.42 -3.31
N ALA A 357 -16.61 30.59 -2.86
CA ALA A 357 -17.31 30.73 -1.58
C ALA A 357 -18.54 29.82 -1.48
N VAL A 358 -19.30 29.69 -2.57
CA VAL A 358 -20.46 28.79 -2.62
C VAL A 358 -20.01 27.33 -2.52
N GLY A 359 -18.92 26.98 -3.22
CA GLY A 359 -18.34 25.64 -3.13
C GLY A 359 -17.74 25.31 -1.77
N TYR A 360 -17.24 26.29 -1.02
CA TYR A 360 -16.55 26.05 0.25
C TYR A 360 -17.49 26.18 1.47
N HIS A 361 -18.27 27.25 1.57
CA HIS A 361 -19.05 27.55 2.78
C HIS A 361 -20.52 27.11 2.71
N THR A 362 -21.12 27.05 1.51
CA THR A 362 -22.57 26.78 1.39
C THR A 362 -22.84 25.41 0.76
N ALA A 363 -22.84 25.32 -0.57
CA ALA A 363 -23.19 24.09 -1.29
C ALA A 363 -22.23 22.93 -1.00
N GLY A 364 -20.93 23.18 -0.84
CA GLY A 364 -20.00 22.11 -0.49
C GLY A 364 -20.08 21.69 0.97
N ALA A 365 -20.37 22.62 1.89
CA ALA A 365 -20.54 22.31 3.31
C ALA A 365 -21.74 21.39 3.57
N GLU A 366 -22.80 21.46 2.75
CA GLU A 366 -23.91 20.52 2.81
C GLU A 366 -23.54 19.11 2.30
N LEU A 367 -22.59 19.02 1.38
CA LEU A 367 -22.19 17.77 0.71
C LEU A 367 -20.98 17.09 1.36
N ILE A 368 -20.20 17.82 2.14
CA ILE A 368 -18.89 17.35 2.62
C ILE A 368 -19.01 16.15 3.55
N ASP A 369 -20.03 16.12 4.41
CA ASP A 369 -20.19 15.01 5.37
C ASP A 369 -20.52 13.70 4.63
N GLU A 370 -21.40 13.76 3.62
CA GLU A 370 -21.70 12.60 2.75
C GLU A 370 -20.49 12.18 1.92
N ALA A 371 -19.74 13.15 1.39
CA ALA A 371 -18.50 12.87 0.67
C ALA A 371 -17.47 12.18 1.59
N MET A 372 -17.26 12.69 2.81
CA MET A 372 -16.37 12.10 3.80
C MET A 372 -16.84 10.72 4.25
N ASP A 373 -18.15 10.46 4.34
CA ASP A 373 -18.68 9.12 4.58
C ASP A 373 -18.40 8.14 3.42
N MET A 374 -18.39 8.63 2.18
CA MET A 374 -17.93 7.83 1.03
C MET A 374 -16.42 7.56 1.12
N VAL A 375 -15.62 8.57 1.44
CA VAL A 375 -14.17 8.45 1.66
C VAL A 375 -13.88 7.43 2.75
N ARG A 376 -14.54 7.51 3.91
CA ARG A 376 -14.37 6.59 5.03
C ARG A 376 -14.64 5.15 4.62
N ARG A 377 -15.75 4.90 3.93
CA ARG A 377 -16.10 3.55 3.47
C ARG A 377 -15.04 2.96 2.54
N GLU A 378 -14.60 3.72 1.55
CA GLU A 378 -13.56 3.25 0.63
C GLU A 378 -12.18 3.16 1.30
N ALA A 379 -11.89 4.02 2.28
CA ALA A 379 -10.70 3.95 3.10
C ALA A 379 -10.69 2.72 4.04
N GLU A 380 -11.84 2.33 4.59
CA GLU A 380 -12.03 1.12 5.40
C GLU A 380 -11.93 -0.16 4.56
N GLU A 381 -12.34 -0.11 3.29
CA GLU A 381 -12.16 -1.19 2.32
C GLU A 381 -10.72 -1.28 1.77
N CYS A 382 -9.90 -0.26 1.99
CA CYS A 382 -8.47 -0.32 1.68
C CYS A 382 -7.73 -1.07 2.79
N GLU A 383 -6.95 -2.09 2.44
CA GLU A 383 -6.07 -2.75 3.40
C GLU A 383 -5.05 -1.74 3.94
N CYS A 384 -4.29 -1.05 3.06
CA CYS A 384 -3.46 0.10 3.43
C CYS A 384 -3.74 1.32 2.57
N LEU A 385 -4.31 2.37 3.15
CA LEU A 385 -4.43 3.65 2.46
C LEU A 385 -3.08 4.40 2.41
N GLN A 386 -2.49 4.60 1.23
CA GLN A 386 -1.32 5.47 1.04
C GLN A 386 -1.66 6.94 1.33
N GLY A 387 -2.81 7.34 0.79
CA GLY A 387 -3.12 8.73 0.59
C GLY A 387 -4.26 8.93 -0.39
N PHE A 388 -4.56 10.20 -0.62
CA PHE A 388 -5.63 10.66 -1.48
C PHE A 388 -5.03 11.38 -2.67
N GLN A 389 -5.52 11.06 -3.86
CA GLN A 389 -5.20 11.76 -5.09
C GLN A 389 -6.41 12.55 -5.54
N ILE A 390 -6.32 13.86 -5.53
CA ILE A 390 -7.46 14.73 -5.84
C ILE A 390 -7.28 15.32 -7.23
N VAL A 391 -8.27 15.12 -8.12
CA VAL A 391 -8.26 15.68 -9.47
C VAL A 391 -9.31 16.76 -9.56
N HIS A 392 -8.88 18.02 -9.63
CA HIS A 392 -9.77 19.17 -9.55
C HIS A 392 -9.31 20.36 -10.40
N SER A 393 -10.24 21.29 -10.65
CA SER A 393 -9.95 22.54 -11.35
C SER A 393 -10.00 23.71 -10.38
N LEU A 394 -8.94 24.52 -10.35
CA LEU A 394 -8.83 25.62 -9.38
C LEU A 394 -9.72 26.82 -9.73
N GLY A 395 -10.00 27.02 -11.02
CA GLY A 395 -10.81 28.14 -11.49
C GLY A 395 -12.33 27.97 -11.29
N GLY A 396 -12.80 26.76 -10.94
CA GLY A 396 -14.23 26.48 -10.78
C GLY A 396 -14.73 26.64 -9.35
N GLY A 397 -16.03 26.91 -9.18
CA GLY A 397 -16.64 26.99 -7.84
C GLY A 397 -16.65 25.65 -7.09
N THR A 398 -17.02 24.56 -7.78
CA THR A 398 -17.02 23.20 -7.20
C THR A 398 -15.61 22.63 -7.11
N GLY A 399 -14.82 22.74 -8.18
CA GLY A 399 -13.45 22.24 -8.22
C GLY A 399 -12.55 22.94 -7.20
N GLY A 400 -12.51 24.27 -7.22
CA GLY A 400 -11.71 25.06 -6.30
C GLY A 400 -12.30 25.08 -4.90
N GLY A 401 -13.56 25.49 -4.75
CA GLY A 401 -14.21 25.65 -3.44
C GLY A 401 -14.40 24.34 -2.69
N MET A 402 -15.23 23.44 -3.23
CA MET A 402 -15.49 22.14 -2.58
C MET A 402 -14.24 21.26 -2.55
N GLY A 403 -13.38 21.33 -3.57
CA GLY A 403 -12.09 20.63 -3.56
C GLY A 403 -11.17 21.09 -2.43
N SER A 404 -11.07 22.40 -2.19
CA SER A 404 -10.30 22.95 -1.07
C SER A 404 -10.87 22.52 0.28
N LEU A 405 -12.19 22.55 0.44
CA LEU A 405 -12.85 22.07 1.66
C LEU A 405 -12.56 20.58 1.92
N LEU A 406 -12.64 19.77 0.86
CA LEU A 406 -12.34 18.36 0.93
C LEU A 406 -10.89 18.10 1.34
N ILE A 407 -9.93 18.84 0.78
CA ILE A 407 -8.52 18.75 1.14
C ILE A 407 -8.31 19.03 2.63
N SER A 408 -8.87 20.14 3.15
CA SER A 408 -8.73 20.48 4.56
C SER A 408 -9.38 19.44 5.48
N ARG A 409 -10.58 18.96 5.16
CA ARG A 409 -11.24 17.90 5.95
C ARG A 409 -10.50 16.56 5.91
N LEU A 410 -9.89 16.22 4.78
CA LEU A 410 -9.03 15.04 4.67
C LEU A 410 -7.76 15.20 5.51
N ARG A 411 -7.16 16.39 5.54
CA ARG A 411 -5.99 16.67 6.37
C ARG A 411 -6.32 16.58 7.86
N ASP A 412 -7.49 17.08 8.28
CA ASP A 412 -7.97 16.99 9.66
C ASP A 412 -8.23 15.55 10.11
N GLU A 413 -8.90 14.73 9.27
CA GLU A 413 -9.28 13.36 9.63
C GLU A 413 -8.15 12.35 9.41
N TYR A 414 -7.30 12.58 8.41
CA TYR A 414 -6.21 11.70 8.01
C TYR A 414 -4.85 12.44 7.96
N PRO A 415 -4.36 12.97 9.10
CA PRO A 415 -3.16 13.82 9.14
C PRO A 415 -1.90 13.09 8.65
N ASP A 416 -1.80 11.78 8.91
CA ASP A 416 -0.66 10.94 8.55
C ASP A 416 -0.71 10.42 7.10
N ARG A 417 -1.68 10.83 6.27
CA ARG A 417 -1.84 10.35 4.90
C ARG A 417 -1.37 11.39 3.90
N VAL A 418 -0.82 10.90 2.78
CA VAL A 418 -0.34 11.79 1.73
C VAL A 418 -1.52 12.35 0.94
N ILE A 419 -1.61 13.67 0.82
CA ILE A 419 -2.58 14.32 -0.05
C ILE A 419 -1.82 14.83 -1.28
N ALA A 420 -2.09 14.20 -2.42
CA ALA A 420 -1.55 14.61 -3.70
C ALA A 420 -2.67 15.16 -4.58
N THR A 421 -2.41 16.25 -5.29
CA THR A 421 -3.44 16.88 -6.14
C THR A 421 -2.96 17.01 -7.57
N PHE A 422 -3.83 16.71 -8.53
CA PHE A 422 -3.70 17.12 -9.93
C PHE A 422 -4.56 18.36 -10.11
N SER A 423 -3.89 19.51 -10.04
CA SER A 423 -4.52 20.82 -9.99
C SER A 423 -4.48 21.47 -11.36
N ILE A 424 -5.65 21.62 -11.97
CA ILE A 424 -5.81 22.21 -13.30
C ILE A 424 -5.96 23.74 -13.15
N PHE A 425 -4.96 24.46 -13.65
CA PHE A 425 -4.93 25.92 -13.69
C PHE A 425 -5.74 26.46 -14.88
N PRO A 426 -6.44 27.59 -14.73
CA PRO A 426 -7.16 28.22 -15.83
C PRO A 426 -6.20 28.82 -16.86
N SER A 427 -6.67 28.99 -18.10
CA SER A 427 -5.97 29.72 -19.14
C SER A 427 -5.76 31.19 -18.78
N ARG A 428 -4.75 31.83 -19.39
CA ARG A 428 -4.42 33.26 -19.17
C ARG A 428 -5.56 34.20 -19.55
N VAL A 429 -6.35 33.81 -20.57
CA VAL A 429 -7.60 34.46 -20.93
C VAL A 429 -8.73 33.56 -20.44
N PRO A 430 -9.26 33.82 -19.22
CA PRO A 430 -10.32 32.98 -18.69
C PRO A 430 -11.68 33.39 -19.28
N ASP A 431 -12.49 32.40 -19.66
CA ASP A 431 -13.89 32.64 -20.11
C ASP A 431 -14.77 33.25 -19.02
N VAL A 432 -14.32 33.15 -17.76
CA VAL A 432 -15.01 33.67 -16.58
C VAL A 432 -14.04 34.58 -15.82
N VAL A 433 -14.45 35.83 -15.63
CA VAL A 433 -13.61 36.90 -15.04
C VAL A 433 -13.18 36.63 -13.60
N VAL A 434 -13.92 35.83 -12.84
CA VAL A 434 -13.64 35.59 -11.41
C VAL A 434 -12.69 34.42 -11.12
N LYS A 435 -12.21 33.70 -12.15
CA LYS A 435 -11.28 32.56 -11.95
C LYS A 435 -10.03 32.92 -11.12
N PRO A 436 -9.41 34.10 -11.24
CA PRO A 436 -8.25 34.45 -10.41
C PRO A 436 -8.54 34.42 -8.90
N TYR A 437 -9.71 34.90 -8.45
CA TYR A 437 -10.11 34.78 -7.05
C TYR A 437 -10.23 33.32 -6.59
N ASN A 438 -10.90 32.48 -7.39
CA ASN A 438 -11.05 31.07 -7.08
C ASN A 438 -9.69 30.37 -6.96
N VAL A 439 -8.75 30.67 -7.85
CA VAL A 439 -7.40 30.08 -7.82
C VAL A 439 -6.63 30.54 -6.59
N THR A 440 -6.59 31.84 -6.29
CA THR A 440 -5.85 32.37 -5.13
C THR A 440 -6.38 31.79 -3.81
N LEU A 441 -7.70 31.72 -3.63
CA LEU A 441 -8.31 31.11 -2.44
C LEU A 441 -8.01 29.59 -2.35
N SER A 442 -8.03 28.88 -3.49
CA SER A 442 -7.70 27.45 -3.52
C SER A 442 -6.20 27.20 -3.25
N MET A 443 -5.32 28.06 -3.78
CA MET A 443 -3.88 27.98 -3.57
C MET A 443 -3.52 28.09 -2.10
N ASN A 444 -4.22 28.96 -1.34
CA ASN A 444 -3.99 29.09 0.09
C ASN A 444 -4.10 27.73 0.81
N ARG A 445 -5.15 26.96 0.50
CA ARG A 445 -5.36 25.61 1.06
C ARG A 445 -4.39 24.58 0.50
N LEU A 446 -4.04 24.66 -0.79
CA LEU A 446 -3.04 23.76 -1.37
C LEU A 446 -1.67 23.93 -0.72
N ILE A 447 -1.24 25.15 -0.43
CA ILE A 447 0.07 25.43 0.19
C ILE A 447 0.17 24.81 1.59
N GLU A 448 -0.93 24.81 2.34
CA GLU A 448 -0.96 24.35 3.74
C GLU A 448 -1.24 22.85 3.87
N ASP A 449 -2.24 22.35 3.13
CA ASP A 449 -2.81 21.03 3.38
C ASP A 449 -2.34 19.96 2.37
N SER A 450 -1.75 20.33 1.22
CA SER A 450 -1.26 19.38 0.21
C SER A 450 0.19 18.98 0.46
N ASP A 451 0.54 17.70 0.24
CA ASP A 451 1.93 17.24 0.28
C ASP A 451 2.61 17.27 -1.10
N ALA A 452 1.82 17.25 -2.18
CA ALA A 452 2.29 17.22 -3.55
C ALA A 452 1.24 17.74 -4.51
N THR A 453 1.58 18.76 -5.31
CA THR A 453 0.64 19.37 -6.25
C THR A 453 1.21 19.30 -7.65
N PHE A 454 0.64 18.44 -8.49
CA PHE A 454 0.96 18.33 -9.90
C PHE A 454 0.18 19.40 -10.66
N CYS A 455 0.90 20.44 -11.10
CA CYS A 455 0.33 21.58 -11.80
C CYS A 455 0.12 21.25 -13.28
N ILE A 456 -1.11 21.45 -13.75
CA ILE A 456 -1.47 21.31 -15.15
C ILE A 456 -2.02 22.66 -15.63
N ASP A 457 -1.27 23.34 -16.48
CA ASP A 457 -1.65 24.64 -17.03
C ASP A 457 -2.43 24.46 -18.34
N ASN A 458 -3.72 24.81 -18.33
CA ASN A 458 -4.53 24.76 -19.55
C ASN A 458 -3.97 25.64 -20.67
N GLN A 459 -3.28 26.74 -20.36
CA GLN A 459 -2.65 27.58 -21.39
C GLN A 459 -1.56 26.80 -22.12
N ALA A 460 -0.66 26.16 -21.38
CA ALA A 460 0.42 25.35 -21.95
C ALA A 460 -0.12 24.22 -22.82
N LEU A 461 -1.23 23.60 -22.40
CA LEU A 461 -1.89 22.56 -23.20
C LEU A 461 -2.45 23.12 -24.52
N VAL A 462 -3.10 24.29 -24.49
CA VAL A 462 -3.61 24.95 -25.70
C VAL A 462 -2.47 25.34 -26.63
N ASP A 463 -1.39 25.92 -26.09
CA ASP A 463 -0.20 26.33 -26.84
C ASP A 463 0.47 25.11 -27.50
N THR A 464 0.57 23.99 -26.77
CA THR A 464 1.09 22.72 -27.29
C THR A 464 0.21 22.13 -28.40
N CYS A 465 -1.11 22.18 -28.24
CA CYS A 465 -2.03 21.66 -29.25
C CYS A 465 -2.04 22.51 -30.54
N THR A 466 -1.95 23.83 -30.39
CA THR A 466 -1.96 24.77 -31.53
C THR A 466 -0.61 24.81 -32.24
N GLY A 467 0.49 24.83 -31.49
CA GLY A 467 1.85 24.84 -32.03
C GLY A 467 2.31 23.47 -32.54
N THR A 468 2.50 22.51 -31.63
CA THR A 468 3.15 21.23 -31.92
C THR A 468 2.24 20.25 -32.67
N LEU A 469 0.95 20.23 -32.36
CA LEU A 469 -0.02 19.33 -33.00
C LEU A 469 -0.78 19.97 -34.17
N GLY A 470 -0.55 21.26 -34.45
CA GLY A 470 -1.15 21.99 -35.57
C GLY A 470 -2.69 22.09 -35.52
N GLN A 471 -3.30 21.98 -34.34
CA GLN A 471 -4.75 22.06 -34.19
C GLN A 471 -5.20 23.52 -34.04
N CYS A 472 -5.97 24.05 -35.00
CA CYS A 472 -6.43 25.44 -34.96
C CYS A 472 -7.39 25.77 -33.81
N ASP A 473 -8.15 24.79 -33.31
CA ASP A 473 -9.08 24.93 -32.18
C ASP A 473 -9.09 23.64 -31.32
N PRO A 474 -8.30 23.58 -30.23
CA PRO A 474 -8.19 22.38 -29.42
C PRO A 474 -9.43 22.15 -28.57
N SER A 475 -10.19 21.11 -28.89
CA SER A 475 -11.33 20.68 -28.06
C SER A 475 -10.90 20.22 -26.66
N HIS A 476 -11.80 20.31 -25.67
CA HIS A 476 -11.57 19.78 -24.32
C HIS A 476 -11.17 18.30 -24.30
N GLY A 477 -11.61 17.50 -25.28
CA GLY A 477 -11.21 16.09 -25.40
C GLY A 477 -9.73 15.91 -25.74
N ASN A 478 -9.14 16.83 -26.51
CA ASN A 478 -7.71 16.79 -26.85
C ASN A 478 -6.85 17.18 -25.66
N LEU A 479 -7.23 18.24 -24.94
CA LEU A 479 -6.58 18.65 -23.70
C LEU A 479 -6.64 17.53 -22.65
N SER A 480 -7.81 16.89 -22.51
CA SER A 480 -8.00 15.78 -21.57
C SER A 480 -7.14 14.57 -21.88
N ARG A 481 -6.83 14.31 -23.16
CA ARG A 481 -5.93 13.22 -23.56
C ARG A 481 -4.48 13.48 -23.13
N PHE A 482 -4.01 14.71 -23.29
CA PHE A 482 -2.67 15.08 -22.79
C PHE A 482 -2.63 14.91 -21.25
N MET A 483 -3.62 15.46 -20.54
CA MET A 483 -3.70 15.33 -19.08
C MET A 483 -3.70 13.86 -18.66
N ALA A 484 -4.50 13.03 -19.33
CA ALA A 484 -4.55 11.59 -19.09
C ALA A 484 -3.18 10.91 -19.26
N GLN A 485 -2.43 11.26 -20.30
CA GLN A 485 -1.08 10.74 -20.53
C GLN A 485 -0.09 11.18 -19.45
N ALA A 486 -0.11 12.47 -19.08
CA ALA A 486 0.76 13.01 -18.03
C ALA A 486 0.47 12.35 -16.67
N MET A 487 -0.81 12.27 -16.29
CA MET A 487 -1.24 11.60 -15.07
C MET A 487 -0.90 10.11 -15.09
N SER A 488 -1.08 9.44 -16.24
CA SER A 488 -0.73 8.02 -16.38
C SER A 488 0.77 7.80 -16.24
N GLY A 489 1.59 8.68 -16.82
CA GLY A 489 3.05 8.67 -16.69
C GLY A 489 3.52 8.75 -15.25
N VAL A 490 3.04 9.74 -14.49
CA VAL A 490 3.42 9.92 -13.07
C VAL A 490 2.92 8.76 -12.22
N THR A 491 1.68 8.32 -12.42
CA THR A 491 1.10 7.22 -11.64
C THR A 491 1.68 5.84 -11.99
N ALA A 492 2.44 5.71 -13.08
CA ALA A 492 3.11 4.46 -13.45
C ALA A 492 4.05 3.96 -12.33
N CYS A 493 4.66 4.87 -11.57
CA CYS A 493 5.52 4.54 -10.42
C CYS A 493 4.79 3.77 -9.31
N PHE A 494 3.50 4.01 -9.18
CA PHE A 494 2.66 3.36 -8.18
C PHE A 494 2.01 2.09 -8.73
N ARG A 495 1.68 2.12 -10.03
CA ARG A 495 0.90 1.08 -10.74
C ARG A 495 1.70 -0.12 -11.18
N PHE A 496 3.01 0.04 -11.40
CA PHE A 496 3.86 -1.05 -11.85
C PHE A 496 4.93 -1.38 -10.81
N PRO A 497 5.42 -2.63 -10.77
CA PRO A 497 6.52 -2.99 -9.89
C PRO A 497 7.78 -2.22 -10.29
N GLY A 498 8.40 -1.55 -9.33
CA GLY A 498 9.59 -0.72 -9.52
C GLY A 498 10.25 -0.37 -8.18
N GLN A 499 11.56 -0.11 -8.22
CA GLN A 499 12.36 0.16 -7.02
C GLN A 499 12.30 1.63 -6.58
N LEU A 500 12.16 2.57 -7.53
CA LEU A 500 12.16 4.01 -7.28
C LEU A 500 10.73 4.57 -7.25
N ASN A 501 10.42 5.34 -6.19
CA ASN A 501 9.13 6.02 -6.00
C ASN A 501 7.91 5.09 -6.05
N SER A 502 8.03 3.91 -5.43
CA SER A 502 6.99 2.87 -5.41
C SER A 502 5.67 3.28 -4.74
N ASP A 503 5.67 4.36 -3.95
CA ASP A 503 4.54 4.87 -3.19
C ASP A 503 4.55 6.41 -3.15
N LEU A 504 3.39 7.00 -2.85
CA LEU A 504 3.19 8.45 -2.81
C LEU A 504 4.13 9.14 -1.82
N ARG A 505 4.39 8.51 -0.66
CA ARG A 505 5.24 9.08 0.39
C ARG A 505 6.72 9.12 -0.01
N LYS A 506 7.21 8.11 -0.71
CA LYS A 506 8.57 8.07 -1.27
C LYS A 506 8.71 9.09 -2.39
N LEU A 507 7.68 9.26 -3.22
CA LEU A 507 7.69 10.31 -4.23
C LEU A 507 7.81 11.69 -3.57
N THR A 508 7.01 11.99 -2.55
CA THR A 508 7.09 13.29 -1.86
C THR A 508 8.42 13.48 -1.14
N THR A 509 8.89 12.48 -0.39
CA THR A 509 10.20 12.52 0.30
C THR A 509 11.37 12.71 -0.68
N THR A 510 11.23 12.20 -1.91
CA THR A 510 12.24 12.30 -2.97
C THR A 510 12.21 13.67 -3.66
N MET A 511 11.02 14.16 -3.97
CA MET A 511 10.83 15.30 -4.87
C MET A 511 10.59 16.63 -4.16
N VAL A 512 10.19 16.61 -2.89
CA VAL A 512 9.86 17.80 -2.09
C VAL A 512 10.96 18.01 -1.03
N PRO A 513 12.00 18.81 -1.33
CA PRO A 513 13.04 19.10 -0.35
C PRO A 513 12.55 20.05 0.75
N LEU A 514 11.60 20.94 0.44
CA LEU A 514 11.01 21.92 1.35
C LEU A 514 9.49 21.79 1.30
N SER A 515 8.83 21.69 2.45
CA SER A 515 7.41 21.35 2.56
C SER A 515 6.48 22.30 1.80
N ARG A 516 6.79 23.61 1.74
CA ARG A 516 6.00 24.60 0.98
C ARG A 516 6.25 24.55 -0.53
N LEU A 517 7.41 24.08 -0.97
CA LEU A 517 7.80 24.01 -2.39
C LEU A 517 7.47 22.64 -2.99
N HIS A 518 6.21 22.24 -2.90
CA HIS A 518 5.72 20.92 -3.35
C HIS A 518 4.96 20.96 -4.68
N PHE A 519 5.13 22.02 -5.46
CA PHE A 519 4.47 22.21 -6.76
C PHE A 519 5.33 21.67 -7.90
N PHE A 520 4.78 20.74 -8.67
CA PHE A 520 5.48 20.06 -9.75
C PHE A 520 4.97 20.45 -11.12
N THR A 521 5.91 20.63 -12.04
CA THR A 521 5.66 20.76 -13.46
C THR A 521 5.78 19.39 -14.13
N LEU A 522 4.83 19.08 -15.02
CA LEU A 522 4.81 17.82 -15.77
C LEU A 522 5.30 18.04 -17.21
N GLY A 523 5.90 17.01 -17.81
CA GLY A 523 6.17 16.98 -19.24
C GLY A 523 5.96 15.58 -19.82
N VAL A 524 5.56 15.48 -21.09
CA VAL A 524 5.24 14.19 -21.73
C VAL A 524 5.85 14.13 -23.13
N SER A 525 6.43 12.98 -23.48
CA SER A 525 6.90 12.73 -24.84
C SER A 525 6.79 11.25 -25.20
N PRO A 526 6.31 10.86 -26.40
CA PRO A 526 5.71 11.72 -27.42
C PRO A 526 4.28 12.16 -27.05
N LEU A 527 3.82 13.25 -27.68
CA LEU A 527 2.51 13.88 -27.42
C LEU A 527 1.33 13.24 -28.16
N SER A 528 1.55 12.14 -28.88
CA SER A 528 0.53 11.46 -29.67
C SER A 528 0.86 9.98 -29.88
N ARG A 529 -0.18 9.17 -30.10
CA ARG A 529 -0.12 7.75 -30.49
C ARG A 529 0.31 7.57 -31.96
N GLN A 530 0.62 8.66 -32.68
CA GLN A 530 1.15 8.59 -34.05
C GLN A 530 2.61 8.12 -34.05
N THR A 531 2.72 6.81 -34.21
CA THR A 531 3.84 6.04 -34.73
C THR A 531 4.37 6.63 -36.04
N SER A 532 5.70 6.87 -36.15
CA SER A 532 6.51 6.66 -37.38
C SER A 532 7.93 7.22 -37.31
N GLU A 533 8.29 8.03 -36.32
CA GLU A 533 9.71 8.34 -36.09
C GLU A 533 10.30 7.34 -35.10
N SER A 534 11.46 6.77 -35.42
CA SER A 534 12.24 5.92 -34.54
C SER A 534 12.46 6.62 -33.18
N SER A 535 11.60 6.29 -32.22
CA SER A 535 11.61 6.79 -30.85
C SER A 535 12.81 6.17 -30.14
N SER A 536 13.97 6.82 -30.30
CA SER A 536 15.18 6.50 -29.56
C SER A 536 15.15 7.20 -28.20
N VAL A 537 15.76 6.57 -27.19
CA VAL A 537 15.90 7.14 -25.84
C VAL A 537 16.46 8.57 -25.89
N PRO A 538 17.56 8.88 -26.63
CA PRO A 538 18.09 10.24 -26.68
C PRO A 538 17.09 11.28 -27.19
N ARG A 539 16.28 10.93 -28.19
CA ARG A 539 15.31 11.86 -28.80
C ARG A 539 14.14 12.14 -27.86
N ILE A 540 13.65 11.13 -27.15
CA ILE A 540 12.62 11.31 -26.11
C ILE A 540 13.18 12.15 -24.98
N THR A 541 14.36 11.83 -24.45
CA THR A 541 14.97 12.59 -23.36
C THR A 541 15.18 14.05 -23.75
N GLN A 542 15.67 14.34 -24.96
CA GLN A 542 15.83 15.72 -25.42
C GLN A 542 14.49 16.47 -25.55
N LYS A 543 13.44 15.81 -26.05
CA LYS A 543 12.10 16.39 -26.17
C LYS A 543 11.42 16.57 -24.82
N LEU A 544 11.67 15.73 -23.81
CA LEU A 544 11.06 15.89 -22.48
C LEU A 544 11.42 17.23 -21.84
N PHE A 545 12.63 17.73 -22.10
CA PHE A 545 13.12 18.98 -21.56
C PHE A 545 12.94 20.18 -22.52
N SER A 546 12.15 20.04 -23.59
CA SER A 546 11.77 21.16 -24.45
C SER A 546 10.48 21.81 -23.95
N SER A 547 10.34 23.12 -24.15
CA SER A 547 9.14 23.90 -23.81
C SER A 547 7.85 23.27 -24.34
N ASP A 548 7.92 22.68 -25.53
CA ASP A 548 6.76 22.17 -26.28
C ASP A 548 6.16 20.90 -25.67
N SER A 549 6.86 20.25 -24.74
CA SER A 549 6.44 18.99 -24.12
C SER A 549 5.96 19.19 -22.68
N ILE A 550 6.06 20.41 -22.15
CA ILE A 550 5.87 20.72 -20.74
C ILE A 550 4.46 21.28 -20.53
N ALA A 551 3.77 20.74 -19.53
CA ALA A 551 2.38 21.01 -19.18
C ALA A 551 2.19 22.32 -18.38
N ALA A 552 3.19 23.20 -18.37
CA ALA A 552 3.17 24.47 -17.66
C ALA A 552 3.85 25.55 -18.52
N SER A 553 3.26 26.74 -18.62
CA SER A 553 3.81 27.85 -19.41
C SER A 553 4.98 28.50 -18.67
N VAL A 554 6.15 27.87 -18.76
CA VAL A 554 7.31 28.14 -17.90
C VAL A 554 8.56 28.42 -18.75
N ASP A 555 9.31 29.47 -18.41
CA ASP A 555 10.62 29.74 -19.02
C ASP A 555 11.72 28.98 -18.26
N HIS A 556 12.38 28.05 -18.95
CA HIS A 556 13.44 27.21 -18.39
C HIS A 556 14.83 27.83 -18.48
N ARG A 557 14.99 28.98 -19.15
CA ARG A 557 16.31 29.60 -19.36
C ARG A 557 16.86 30.31 -18.13
N ILE A 558 15.97 30.68 -17.20
CA ILE A 558 16.29 31.45 -15.98
C ILE A 558 15.88 30.64 -14.73
N SER A 559 15.64 29.34 -14.88
CA SER A 559 15.08 28.50 -13.82
C SER A 559 16.14 27.65 -13.13
N ARG A 560 16.03 27.47 -11.81
CA ARG A 560 16.78 26.45 -11.08
C ARG A 560 15.88 25.29 -10.69
N SER A 561 16.37 24.08 -10.89
CA SER A 561 15.64 22.84 -10.57
C SER A 561 16.02 22.36 -9.18
N LEU A 562 15.00 22.14 -8.35
CA LEU A 562 15.11 21.55 -7.01
C LEU A 562 15.22 20.02 -7.10
N SER A 563 14.37 19.38 -7.89
CA SER A 563 14.37 17.93 -8.07
C SER A 563 13.83 17.57 -9.46
N CYS A 564 14.33 16.48 -10.03
CA CYS A 564 13.97 16.06 -11.38
C CYS A 564 13.85 14.53 -11.44
N LEU A 565 12.70 14.06 -11.92
CA LEU A 565 12.41 12.65 -12.12
C LEU A 565 11.95 12.43 -13.56
N THR A 566 12.59 11.47 -14.22
CA THR A 566 12.21 11.01 -15.56
C THR A 566 11.67 9.58 -15.48
N ILE A 567 10.46 9.39 -16.00
CA ILE A 567 9.74 8.11 -15.98
C ILE A 567 9.61 7.65 -17.43
N PHE A 568 10.35 6.61 -17.79
CA PHE A 568 10.27 5.99 -19.10
C PHE A 568 9.31 4.80 -19.07
N ARG A 569 8.64 4.58 -20.20
CA ARG A 569 7.69 3.49 -20.38
C ARG A 569 7.92 2.82 -21.73
N GLY A 570 7.91 1.49 -21.76
CA GLY A 570 8.16 0.69 -22.96
C GLY A 570 9.49 -0.06 -22.90
N LYS A 571 9.91 -0.65 -24.04
CA LYS A 571 11.15 -1.43 -24.14
C LYS A 571 12.37 -0.49 -24.19
N VAL A 572 12.90 -0.13 -23.02
CA VAL A 572 14.04 0.78 -22.87
C VAL A 572 15.16 0.11 -22.08
N SER A 573 16.41 0.44 -22.42
CA SER A 573 17.57 0.07 -21.61
C SER A 573 17.82 1.15 -20.55
N ILE A 574 17.83 0.77 -19.27
CA ILE A 574 18.11 1.70 -18.16
C ILE A 574 19.50 2.33 -18.31
N ALA A 575 20.50 1.54 -18.73
CA ALA A 575 21.86 2.03 -18.95
C ALA A 575 21.94 3.10 -20.06
N GLU A 576 21.09 2.99 -21.09
CA GLU A 576 21.03 4.00 -22.15
C GLU A 576 20.39 5.30 -21.63
N ILE A 577 19.35 5.19 -20.80
CA ILE A 577 18.70 6.33 -20.15
C ILE A 577 19.69 7.06 -19.24
N GLU A 578 20.37 6.34 -18.35
CA GLU A 578 21.37 6.89 -17.42
C GLU A 578 22.48 7.62 -18.18
N ALA A 579 23.02 7.02 -19.26
CA ALA A 579 24.04 7.66 -20.07
C ALA A 579 23.55 8.97 -20.74
N GLN A 580 22.29 9.03 -21.18
CA GLN A 580 21.72 10.26 -21.74
C GLN A 580 21.44 11.32 -20.67
N LEU A 581 21.01 10.91 -19.49
CA LEU A 581 20.76 11.82 -18.37
C LEU A 581 22.06 12.38 -17.79
N ASP A 582 23.13 11.58 -17.72
CA ASP A 582 24.46 12.05 -17.35
C ASP A 582 24.98 13.12 -18.33
N ASN A 583 24.76 12.91 -19.63
CA ASN A 583 25.09 13.90 -20.65
C ASN A 583 24.29 15.20 -20.49
N LEU A 584 23.00 15.10 -20.14
CA LEU A 584 22.17 16.27 -19.85
C LEU A 584 22.58 16.96 -18.56
N ARG A 585 22.93 16.21 -17.51
CA ARG A 585 23.43 16.73 -16.24
C ARG A 585 24.69 17.57 -16.47
N ASN A 586 25.65 17.04 -17.23
CA ASN A 586 26.88 17.76 -17.53
C ASN A 586 26.63 19.04 -18.36
N LYS A 587 25.62 19.04 -19.24
CA LYS A 587 25.26 20.21 -20.05
C LYS A 587 24.44 21.26 -19.28
N ARG A 588 23.63 20.83 -18.30
CA ARG A 588 22.70 21.67 -17.53
C ARG A 588 23.09 21.83 -16.06
N SER A 589 24.34 21.53 -15.70
CA SER A 589 24.85 21.66 -14.34
C SER A 589 24.60 23.04 -13.69
N PRO A 590 24.58 24.17 -14.43
CA PRO A 590 24.26 25.49 -13.85
C PRO A 590 22.78 25.70 -13.51
N ASP A 591 21.89 24.83 -14.00
CA ASP A 591 20.43 24.95 -13.85
C ASP A 591 19.92 24.25 -12.57
N TYR A 592 20.80 23.77 -11.69
CA TYR A 592 20.47 23.07 -10.44
C TYR A 592 20.99 23.83 -9.22
N ILE A 593 20.33 23.63 -8.07
CA ILE A 593 20.69 24.29 -6.81
C ILE A 593 21.75 23.47 -6.06
N GLU A 594 22.82 24.12 -5.58
CA GLU A 594 24.01 23.48 -5.00
C GLU A 594 23.76 22.56 -3.79
N TRP A 595 22.86 22.97 -2.89
CA TRP A 595 22.62 22.25 -1.63
C TRP A 595 21.76 20.99 -1.79
N VAL A 596 21.09 20.83 -2.93
CA VAL A 596 20.41 19.57 -3.28
C VAL A 596 21.39 18.75 -4.13
N PRO A 597 21.66 17.48 -3.79
CA PRO A 597 22.46 16.61 -4.66
C PRO A 597 21.89 16.62 -6.09
N ASN A 598 22.74 16.90 -7.09
CA ASN A 598 22.40 16.97 -8.51
C ASN A 598 21.94 15.60 -9.08
N ASP A 599 20.75 15.17 -8.68
CA ASP A 599 20.24 13.82 -8.91
C ASP A 599 19.02 13.87 -9.84
N ILE A 600 19.28 13.75 -11.14
CA ILE A 600 18.21 13.46 -12.11
C ILE A 600 17.90 11.98 -11.98
N ARG A 601 16.81 11.66 -11.28
CA ARG A 601 16.40 10.28 -11.07
C ARG A 601 15.70 9.74 -12.31
N CYS A 602 15.92 8.47 -12.60
CA CYS A 602 15.26 7.78 -13.71
C CYS A 602 14.60 6.49 -13.25
N THR A 603 13.49 6.17 -13.87
CA THR A 603 12.83 4.88 -13.68
C THR A 603 12.20 4.45 -15.00
N ALA A 604 12.15 3.15 -15.24
CA ALA A 604 11.58 2.58 -16.46
C ALA A 604 10.58 1.48 -16.12
N TYR A 605 9.44 1.49 -16.81
CA TYR A 605 8.37 0.49 -16.66
C TYR A 605 8.01 -0.11 -18.01
N LEU A 606 7.55 -1.37 -18.03
CA LEU A 606 7.12 -2.05 -19.25
C LEU A 606 5.61 -2.37 -19.21
N PRO A 607 4.73 -1.40 -19.55
CA PRO A 607 3.33 -1.71 -19.85
C PRO A 607 3.26 -2.55 -21.14
N HIS A 608 2.34 -3.52 -21.21
CA HIS A 608 2.15 -4.39 -22.38
C HIS A 608 1.89 -3.58 -23.66
N ASP A 609 2.54 -3.95 -24.77
CA ASP A 609 2.39 -3.35 -26.11
C ASP A 609 2.41 -1.80 -26.15
N TYR A 610 3.16 -1.16 -25.25
CA TYR A 610 3.35 0.28 -25.26
C TYR A 610 4.57 0.70 -26.07
N ASP A 611 4.36 1.64 -26.98
CA ASP A 611 5.46 2.37 -27.62
C ASP A 611 6.25 3.17 -26.59
N MET A 612 7.54 3.37 -26.87
CA MET A 612 8.44 4.10 -25.98
C MET A 612 7.90 5.51 -25.69
N SER A 613 7.69 5.81 -24.42
CA SER A 613 7.28 7.12 -23.94
C SER A 613 8.05 7.50 -22.68
N GLY A 614 8.07 8.79 -22.39
CA GLY A 614 8.71 9.40 -21.26
C GLY A 614 7.78 10.42 -20.61
N THR A 615 7.90 10.56 -19.30
CA THR A 615 7.23 11.58 -18.50
C THR A 615 8.26 12.25 -17.63
N LEU A 616 8.27 13.57 -17.65
CA LEU A 616 9.12 14.41 -16.81
C LEU A 616 8.28 14.93 -15.64
N LEU A 617 8.81 14.79 -14.44
CA LEU A 617 8.30 15.42 -13.23
C LEU A 617 9.43 16.29 -12.67
N ILE A 618 9.22 17.60 -12.66
CA ILE A 618 10.26 18.56 -12.25
C ILE A 618 9.71 19.50 -11.18
N ASN A 619 10.46 19.65 -10.09
CA ASN A 619 10.28 20.72 -9.11
C ASN A 619 11.26 21.83 -9.48
N SER A 620 10.75 22.95 -9.98
CA SER A 620 11.55 24.04 -10.56
C SER A 620 11.06 25.39 -10.06
N THR A 621 11.98 26.31 -9.79
CA THR A 621 11.66 27.68 -9.35
C THR A 621 10.82 28.45 -10.35
N SER A 622 10.83 28.05 -11.61
CA SER A 622 10.11 28.71 -12.69
C SER A 622 8.60 28.51 -12.67
N ILE A 623 8.08 27.62 -11.81
CA ILE A 623 6.65 27.53 -11.51
C ILE A 623 6.11 28.85 -10.92
N GLN A 624 6.96 29.66 -10.28
CA GLN A 624 6.58 30.97 -9.74
C GLN A 624 5.97 31.91 -10.78
N ASN A 625 6.30 31.76 -12.06
CA ASN A 625 5.76 32.59 -13.14
C ASN A 625 4.25 32.38 -13.31
N MET A 626 3.79 31.13 -13.12
CA MET A 626 2.37 30.78 -13.16
C MET A 626 1.63 31.43 -12.00
N PHE A 627 2.20 31.38 -10.79
CA PHE A 627 1.61 32.02 -9.60
C PHE A 627 1.63 33.55 -9.71
N SER A 628 2.72 34.13 -10.20
CA SER A 628 2.86 35.58 -10.41
C SER A 628 1.78 36.10 -11.37
N HIS A 629 1.52 35.38 -12.45
CA HIS A 629 0.46 35.76 -13.39
C HIS A 629 -0.93 35.76 -12.75
N VAL A 630 -1.25 34.73 -11.97
CA VAL A 630 -2.52 34.66 -11.21
C VAL A 630 -2.60 35.80 -10.19
N SER A 631 -1.50 36.07 -9.48
CA SER A 631 -1.39 37.18 -8.52
C SER A 631 -1.67 38.53 -9.17
N GLU A 632 -1.07 38.83 -10.32
CA GLU A 632 -1.31 40.07 -11.06
C GLU A 632 -2.79 40.25 -11.45
N GLN A 633 -3.42 39.18 -11.96
CA GLN A 633 -4.83 39.20 -12.33
C GLN A 633 -5.75 39.36 -11.12
N PHE A 634 -5.44 38.67 -10.02
CA PHE A 634 -6.13 38.80 -8.74
C PHE A 634 -6.07 40.25 -8.26
N SER A 635 -4.85 40.81 -8.18
CA SER A 635 -4.59 42.15 -7.67
C SER A 635 -5.29 43.23 -8.51
N ALA A 636 -5.35 43.04 -9.84
CA ALA A 636 -6.08 43.94 -10.74
C ALA A 636 -7.60 43.96 -10.48
N LEU A 637 -8.19 42.81 -10.16
CA LEU A 637 -9.62 42.70 -9.81
C LEU A 637 -9.89 43.22 -8.39
N TYR A 638 -9.04 42.83 -7.43
CA TYR A 638 -9.22 43.13 -6.00
C TYR A 638 -9.10 44.63 -5.70
N ARG A 639 -8.14 45.33 -6.34
CA ARG A 639 -8.00 46.80 -6.22
C ARG A 639 -9.27 47.55 -6.61
N ARG A 640 -10.07 46.99 -7.52
CA ARG A 640 -11.34 47.57 -7.97
C ARG A 640 -12.54 47.04 -7.19
N LYS A 641 -12.31 46.13 -6.23
CA LYS A 641 -13.34 45.33 -5.54
C LYS A 641 -14.37 44.73 -6.50
N ALA A 642 -13.93 44.39 -7.72
CA ALA A 642 -14.81 43.88 -8.75
C ALA A 642 -15.25 42.45 -8.38
N TYR A 643 -16.55 42.17 -8.46
CA TYR A 643 -17.13 40.84 -8.20
C TYR A 643 -16.82 40.22 -6.83
N ILE A 644 -16.58 41.03 -5.79
CA ILE A 644 -16.32 40.54 -4.43
C ILE A 644 -17.61 40.14 -3.68
N ASN A 645 -18.73 40.83 -3.96
CA ASN A 645 -20.01 40.62 -3.26
C ASN A 645 -20.51 39.16 -3.25
N PRO A 646 -20.43 38.39 -4.36
CA PRO A 646 -20.82 36.98 -4.35
C PRO A 646 -20.02 36.11 -3.39
N TYR A 647 -18.79 36.51 -3.02
CA TYR A 647 -17.96 35.79 -2.07
C TYR A 647 -18.33 36.17 -0.63
N THR A 648 -18.44 37.48 -0.36
CA THR A 648 -18.79 37.98 0.98
C THR A 648 -20.20 37.62 1.42
N TRP A 649 -21.17 37.61 0.49
CA TRP A 649 -22.52 37.11 0.79
C TRP A 649 -22.58 35.62 1.10
N ASN A 650 -21.56 34.86 0.68
CA ASN A 650 -21.47 33.42 0.92
C ASN A 650 -20.42 33.06 1.99
N GLY A 651 -20.07 34.01 2.87
CA GLY A 651 -19.32 33.73 4.09
C GLY A 651 -17.79 33.82 3.99
N VAL A 652 -17.24 34.31 2.88
CA VAL A 652 -15.79 34.64 2.77
C VAL A 652 -15.57 36.09 3.20
N ASP A 653 -14.71 36.30 4.18
CA ASP A 653 -14.38 37.65 4.65
C ASP A 653 -13.35 38.32 3.73
N GLU A 654 -13.33 39.65 3.68
CA GLU A 654 -12.30 40.39 2.92
C GLU A 654 -10.88 40.06 3.43
N MET A 655 -10.75 39.66 4.69
CA MET A 655 -9.46 39.25 5.26
C MET A 655 -8.92 37.95 4.63
N ASP A 656 -9.80 37.00 4.30
CA ASP A 656 -9.41 35.73 3.68
C ASP A 656 -8.75 35.96 2.31
N PHE A 657 -9.21 36.98 1.56
CA PHE A 657 -8.61 37.39 0.31
C PHE A 657 -7.19 37.94 0.50
N VAL A 658 -6.99 38.75 1.53
CA VAL A 658 -5.69 39.37 1.84
C VAL A 658 -4.70 38.30 2.32
N GLU A 659 -5.14 37.37 3.16
CA GLU A 659 -4.33 36.25 3.63
C GLU A 659 -3.92 35.35 2.46
N ALA A 660 -4.86 34.97 1.60
CA ALA A 660 -4.58 34.14 0.44
C ALA A 660 -3.64 34.82 -0.57
N GLU A 661 -3.80 36.13 -0.81
CA GLU A 661 -2.87 36.90 -1.66
C GLU A 661 -1.48 36.98 -1.02
N SER A 662 -1.39 37.22 0.29
CA SER A 662 -0.12 37.28 1.03
C SER A 662 0.62 35.94 0.95
N ASN A 663 -0.04 34.83 1.31
CA ASN A 663 0.59 33.50 1.33
C ASN A 663 1.07 33.07 -0.06
N MET A 664 0.32 33.42 -1.12
CA MET A 664 0.74 33.17 -2.49
C MET A 664 1.95 34.02 -2.91
N ASN A 665 2.01 35.29 -2.47
CA ASN A 665 3.16 36.16 -2.74
C ASN A 665 4.40 35.72 -1.95
N ASP A 666 4.24 35.27 -0.72
CA ASP A 666 5.32 34.70 0.10
C ASP A 666 5.89 33.45 -0.58
N LEU A 667 5.04 32.57 -1.11
CA LEU A 667 5.49 31.41 -1.89
C LEU A 667 6.28 31.82 -3.15
N ILE A 668 5.84 32.87 -3.87
CA ILE A 668 6.56 33.39 -5.03
C ILE A 668 7.95 33.90 -4.63
N GLU A 669 8.04 34.62 -3.51
CA GLU A 669 9.32 35.14 -3.01
C GLU A 669 10.23 33.99 -2.56
N GLU A 670 9.73 32.97 -1.87
CA GLU A 670 10.51 31.77 -1.51
C GLU A 670 11.12 31.10 -2.76
N TYR A 671 10.35 30.93 -3.83
CA TYR A 671 10.87 30.40 -5.09
C TYR A 671 11.92 31.32 -5.74
N ARG A 672 11.76 32.64 -5.61
CA ARG A 672 12.71 33.64 -6.13
C ARG A 672 14.02 33.64 -5.35
N GLU A 673 13.97 33.60 -4.03
CA GLU A 673 15.14 33.50 -3.16
C GLU A 673 16.00 32.28 -3.51
N HIS A 674 15.36 31.14 -3.77
CA HIS A 674 16.07 29.92 -4.20
C HIS A 674 16.59 29.98 -5.64
N GLN A 675 15.99 30.79 -6.51
CA GLN A 675 16.48 31.03 -7.86
C GLN A 675 17.69 31.96 -7.87
N ASP A 676 17.71 32.98 -7.02
CA ASP A 676 18.74 34.03 -6.97
C ASP A 676 19.86 33.74 -5.94
N GLY A 677 19.66 32.73 -5.08
CA GLY A 677 20.62 32.30 -4.05
C GLY A 677 21.99 31.85 -4.61
N PRO A 678 22.98 31.61 -3.73
CA PRO A 678 24.34 31.24 -4.15
C PRO A 678 24.37 29.97 -5.02
N ILE A 679 25.32 29.96 -5.96
CA ILE A 679 25.60 28.90 -6.95
C ILE A 679 26.54 27.86 -6.34
#